data_AF-R6X008-F1
#
_entry.id   AF-R6X008-F1
#
_cell.length_a   1.000
_cell.length_b   1.000
_cell.length_c   1.000
_cell.angle_alpha   90.00
_cell.angle_beta   90.00
_cell.angle_gamma   90.00
#
_symmetry.space_group_name_H-M   'P 1'
#
loop_
_entity.id
_entity.type
_entity.pdbx_description
1 polymer ?
#
loop_
_entity_poly.entity_id
_entity_poly.type
_entity_poly.pdbx_seq_one_letter_code
_entity_poly.pdbx_strand_id
1 'polypeptide(L)'
;MSASQQEIISGIKVYINECYSDYAVMLNGSWGSGKTYFVKNELIPVLEEDRKAVIYISLFGIKCVDDLINVITMHVLNIYSNKRAQKRAEMNIGLKISNKQASSSVSQIPSVFVGIINKGLKLVPNGDTAKAFFSDIQKNTINFSDYVFIFDDFERSVIDKIELLGLFDEMVEQNHAKVIIVCNEVALLKKAEKDDENLNSKKAVNNIEEKILVDDYNLYKEKVVGFTIKYAADLSTVYRKILDNIVGKQSYCYDCLIEYKSEVLELFSRVGSHNLRTLIFVLKRFKELEHEIELAFDDAKVDKKYYSRYIALVLCNVTSVSIMYKDFGMSDVFIPKDRDVVVKPFSSDGFAKDMIDFNINNHIRLSRYVNQYIYDYSLNKGLLLEDITRFVLGEMNDIKNNTDKIDSIYCLDSDIEAKKRLDSVLDDIKENQYCLGLYPRILSNLFILIETLYDNSDHIIGLLKENVIKNVKARAVEFDVSSWHYFNSGNTKANAFNKELYSIVEKTFLEGKKQKYRDVFDDEEDFVEHFRELVKDDGYIIEDKQSMLNCIPASVMIKKFISLPNVNIRKINAILSHNYLEIRNIKDFRSGDLSLFREMGTILDKEIPLVKSKLKRRHLQYLLDCISSICKKLE
;
A
#
# COMPACT_ATOMS: atom_id res chain seq x y z
N MET A 1 9.30 10.35 -27.57
CA MET A 1 9.65 8.92 -27.69
C MET A 1 10.86 8.57 -26.84
N SER A 2 10.85 7.41 -26.19
CA SER A 2 12.04 6.80 -25.58
C SER A 2 12.88 6.06 -26.64
N ALA A 3 14.14 5.71 -26.33
CA ALA A 3 15.02 4.96 -27.23
C ALA A 3 14.42 3.60 -27.64
N SER A 4 13.86 2.86 -26.69
CA SER A 4 13.16 1.59 -26.96
C SER A 4 11.98 1.75 -27.92
N GLN A 5 11.21 2.85 -27.82
CA GLN A 5 10.12 3.12 -28.77
C GLN A 5 10.63 3.39 -30.19
N GLN A 6 11.78 4.05 -30.32
CA GLN A 6 12.44 4.27 -31.61
C GLN A 6 12.90 2.95 -32.25
N GLU A 7 13.47 2.05 -31.46
CA GLU A 7 13.87 0.71 -31.94
C GLU A 7 12.67 -0.10 -32.44
N ILE A 8 11.54 -0.07 -31.73
CA ILE A 8 10.29 -0.73 -32.15
C ILE A 8 9.80 -0.17 -33.49
N ILE A 9 9.78 1.16 -33.64
CA ILE A 9 9.37 1.81 -34.90
C ILE A 9 10.31 1.41 -36.03
N SER A 10 11.62 1.42 -35.81
CA SER A 10 12.61 1.00 -36.81
C SER A 10 12.40 -0.45 -37.24
N GLY A 11 12.18 -1.38 -36.30
CA GLY A 11 11.89 -2.78 -36.61
C GLY A 11 10.60 -2.96 -37.42
N ILE A 12 9.53 -2.24 -37.05
CA ILE A 12 8.27 -2.28 -37.80
C ILE A 12 8.44 -1.67 -39.20
N LYS A 13 9.26 -0.62 -39.36
CA LYS A 13 9.56 -0.05 -40.68
C LYS A 13 10.30 -1.03 -41.59
N VAL A 14 11.21 -1.82 -41.05
CA VAL A 14 11.88 -2.89 -41.81
C VAL A 14 10.83 -3.85 -42.35
N TYR A 15 9.97 -4.40 -41.48
CA TYR A 15 8.87 -5.29 -41.87
C TYR A 15 7.95 -4.69 -42.94
N ILE A 16 7.53 -3.44 -42.76
CA ILE A 16 6.58 -2.79 -43.68
C ILE A 16 7.19 -2.58 -45.07
N ASN A 17 8.50 -2.34 -45.14
CA ASN A 17 9.23 -2.12 -46.39
C ASN A 17 9.72 -3.40 -47.08
N GLU A 18 9.60 -4.56 -46.43
CA GLU A 18 9.88 -5.84 -47.09
C GLU A 18 8.92 -6.07 -48.26
N CYS A 19 9.47 -6.27 -49.46
CA CYS A 19 8.71 -6.51 -50.69
C CYS A 19 7.83 -7.77 -50.60
N TYR A 20 8.28 -8.78 -49.86
CA TYR A 20 7.56 -10.02 -49.63
C TYR A 20 7.65 -10.36 -48.14
N SER A 21 6.50 -10.48 -47.51
CA SER A 21 6.36 -11.04 -46.16
C SER A 21 5.13 -11.94 -46.14
N ASP A 22 5.32 -13.15 -45.65
CA ASP A 22 4.31 -14.20 -45.47
C ASP A 22 3.93 -14.36 -44.00
N TYR A 23 4.29 -13.40 -43.16
CA TYR A 23 4.08 -13.44 -41.71
C TYR A 23 3.54 -12.12 -41.16
N ALA A 24 2.90 -12.21 -39.99
CA ALA A 24 2.46 -11.08 -39.18
C ALA A 24 3.51 -10.71 -38.12
N VAL A 25 3.48 -9.45 -37.68
CA VAL A 25 4.29 -8.97 -36.54
C VAL A 25 3.42 -8.82 -35.32
N MET A 26 3.84 -9.37 -34.18
CA MET A 26 3.11 -9.20 -32.92
C MET A 26 3.80 -8.19 -32.01
N LEU A 27 3.10 -7.14 -31.58
CA LEU A 27 3.52 -6.20 -30.55
C LEU A 27 2.93 -6.62 -29.20
N ASN A 28 3.74 -7.30 -28.39
CA ASN A 28 3.30 -7.90 -27.12
C ASN A 28 3.74 -7.07 -25.91
N GLY A 29 2.86 -6.89 -24.93
CA GLY A 29 3.24 -6.33 -23.63
C GLY A 29 2.10 -6.27 -22.63
N SER A 30 2.44 -5.98 -21.37
CA SER A 30 1.48 -6.06 -20.25
C SER A 30 0.35 -5.03 -20.35
N TRP A 31 -0.78 -5.30 -19.70
CA TRP A 31 -1.86 -4.32 -19.59
C TRP A 31 -1.39 -3.03 -18.91
N GLY A 32 -1.91 -1.90 -19.40
CA GLY A 32 -1.57 -0.59 -18.86
C GLY A 32 -0.18 -0.07 -19.24
N SER A 33 0.65 -0.81 -19.98
CA SER A 33 1.95 -0.33 -20.45
C SER A 33 1.88 0.80 -21.47
N GLY A 34 0.72 1.07 -22.09
CA GLY A 34 0.57 2.15 -23.07
C GLY A 34 0.72 1.73 -24.53
N LYS A 35 0.76 0.43 -24.85
CA LYS A 35 0.79 -0.11 -26.24
C LYS A 35 -0.18 0.59 -27.19
N THR A 36 -1.47 0.61 -26.87
CA THR A 36 -2.50 1.25 -27.70
C THR A 36 -2.25 2.75 -27.89
N TYR A 37 -1.74 3.44 -26.87
CA TYR A 37 -1.39 4.86 -26.99
C TYR A 37 -0.20 5.05 -27.94
N PHE A 38 0.85 4.24 -27.79
CA PHE A 38 2.00 4.24 -28.69
C PHE A 38 1.59 3.93 -30.13
N VAL A 39 0.77 2.89 -30.34
CA VAL A 39 0.26 2.52 -31.66
C VAL A 39 -0.46 3.71 -32.30
N LYS A 40 -1.43 4.31 -31.59
CA LYS A 40 -2.26 5.38 -32.16
C LYS A 40 -1.53 6.70 -32.38
N ASN A 41 -0.66 7.10 -31.46
CA ASN A 41 -0.12 8.47 -31.43
C ASN A 41 1.34 8.57 -31.88
N GLU A 42 2.07 7.45 -31.93
CA GLU A 42 3.50 7.44 -32.28
C GLU A 42 3.74 6.55 -33.52
N LEU A 43 3.18 5.33 -33.56
CA LEU A 43 3.40 4.40 -34.67
C LEU A 43 2.58 4.78 -35.92
N ILE A 44 1.26 4.88 -35.82
CA ILE A 44 0.39 5.17 -36.99
C ILE A 44 0.83 6.43 -37.74
N PRO A 45 1.10 7.58 -37.10
CA PRO A 45 1.54 8.78 -37.80
C PRO A 45 2.81 8.56 -38.63
N VAL A 46 3.77 7.80 -38.09
CA VAL A 46 5.03 7.49 -38.76
C VAL A 46 4.85 6.54 -39.94
N LEU A 47 3.88 5.63 -39.86
CA LEU A 47 3.57 4.69 -40.94
C LEU A 47 2.79 5.33 -42.10
N GLU A 48 1.94 6.31 -41.80
CA GLU A 48 1.18 7.05 -42.80
C GLU A 48 2.07 7.98 -43.65
N GLU A 49 3.16 8.50 -43.07
CA GLU A 49 4.19 9.25 -43.82
C GLU A 49 4.87 8.41 -44.93
N ASP A 50 5.00 7.10 -44.71
CA ASP A 50 5.61 6.14 -45.66
C ASP A 50 4.62 5.70 -46.79
N ARG A 51 3.52 6.45 -46.99
CA ARG A 51 2.52 6.30 -48.07
C ARG A 51 1.69 4.99 -48.09
N LYS A 52 1.71 4.20 -47.01
CA LYS A 52 0.76 3.08 -46.85
C LYS A 52 -0.45 3.50 -46.05
N ALA A 53 -1.63 3.02 -46.46
CA ALA A 53 -2.86 3.33 -45.75
C ALA A 53 -2.97 2.43 -44.50
N VAL A 54 -2.95 3.02 -43.31
CA VAL A 54 -3.02 2.27 -42.06
C VAL A 54 -4.47 2.10 -41.64
N ILE A 55 -4.87 0.86 -41.34
CA ILE A 55 -6.21 0.51 -40.86
C ILE A 55 -6.06 -0.07 -39.46
N TYR A 56 -6.46 0.72 -38.46
CA TYR A 56 -6.50 0.29 -37.06
C TYR A 56 -7.89 -0.26 -36.71
N ILE A 57 -7.94 -1.47 -36.15
CA ILE A 57 -9.16 -2.16 -35.73
C ILE A 57 -8.96 -2.67 -34.31
N SER A 58 -9.83 -2.28 -33.37
CA SER A 58 -9.91 -2.97 -32.07
C SER A 58 -10.78 -4.22 -32.24
N LEU A 59 -10.25 -5.37 -31.83
CA LEU A 59 -10.98 -6.63 -31.84
C LEU A 59 -11.96 -6.75 -30.66
N PHE A 60 -11.90 -5.81 -29.72
CA PHE A 60 -12.81 -5.75 -28.59
C PHE A 60 -14.23 -5.38 -29.06
N GLY A 61 -15.21 -6.23 -28.72
CA GLY A 61 -16.62 -6.03 -29.06
C GLY A 61 -17.04 -6.59 -30.42
N ILE A 62 -16.12 -7.11 -31.24
CA ILE A 62 -16.43 -7.83 -32.49
C ILE A 62 -16.75 -9.29 -32.15
N LYS A 63 -17.92 -9.77 -32.60
CA LYS A 63 -18.49 -11.03 -32.11
C LYS A 63 -18.06 -12.27 -32.89
N CYS A 64 -17.82 -12.13 -34.18
CA CYS A 64 -17.42 -13.24 -35.06
C CYS A 64 -16.51 -12.75 -36.18
N VAL A 65 -15.88 -13.68 -36.90
CA VAL A 65 -15.02 -13.36 -38.04
C VAL A 65 -15.77 -12.64 -39.16
N ASP A 66 -17.05 -12.98 -39.41
CA ASP A 66 -17.84 -12.27 -40.42
C ASP A 66 -18.02 -10.78 -40.08
N ASP A 67 -18.23 -10.43 -38.80
CA ASP A 67 -18.30 -9.04 -38.35
C ASP A 67 -16.96 -8.32 -38.53
N LEU A 68 -15.85 -9.00 -38.25
CA LEU A 68 -14.49 -8.46 -38.46
C LEU A 68 -14.25 -8.17 -39.95
N ILE A 69 -14.62 -9.10 -40.82
CA ILE A 69 -14.53 -8.97 -42.28
C ILE A 69 -15.36 -7.77 -42.76
N ASN A 70 -16.56 -7.55 -42.21
CA ASN A 70 -17.38 -6.39 -42.52
C ASN A 70 -16.69 -5.08 -42.16
N VAL A 71 -16.10 -5.01 -40.96
CA VAL A 71 -15.34 -3.83 -40.51
C VAL A 71 -14.16 -3.55 -41.43
N ILE A 72 -13.34 -4.56 -41.73
CA ILE A 72 -12.22 -4.46 -42.68
C ILE A 72 -12.70 -3.93 -44.04
N THR A 73 -13.76 -4.55 -44.57
CA THR A 73 -14.34 -4.20 -45.87
C THR A 73 -14.79 -2.74 -45.90
N MET A 74 -15.47 -2.26 -44.86
CA MET A 74 -15.92 -0.87 -44.75
C MET A 74 -14.77 0.13 -44.69
N HIS A 75 -13.68 -0.19 -43.97
CA HIS A 75 -12.48 0.66 -43.94
C HIS A 75 -11.81 0.76 -45.32
N VAL A 76 -11.60 -0.38 -45.98
CA VAL A 76 -11.00 -0.43 -47.31
C VAL A 76 -11.86 0.29 -48.34
N LEU A 77 -13.18 0.06 -48.31
CA LEU A 77 -14.17 0.76 -49.13
C LEU A 77 -14.06 2.28 -48.99
N ASN A 78 -14.03 2.78 -47.75
CA ASN A 78 -13.96 4.22 -47.47
C ASN A 78 -12.68 4.84 -48.03
N ILE A 79 -11.53 4.19 -47.80
CA ILE A 79 -10.24 4.63 -48.35
C ILE A 79 -10.27 4.64 -49.89
N TYR A 80 -10.80 3.57 -50.48
CA TYR A 80 -10.95 3.47 -51.93
C TYR A 80 -11.86 4.57 -52.48
N SER A 81 -13.02 4.84 -51.86
CA SER A 81 -13.93 5.89 -52.30
C SER A 81 -13.30 7.28 -52.18
N ASN A 82 -12.55 7.54 -51.12
CA ASN A 82 -11.85 8.83 -50.93
C ASN A 82 -10.74 9.02 -51.96
N LYS A 83 -9.91 8.00 -52.22
CA LYS A 83 -8.89 8.03 -53.29
C LYS A 83 -9.52 8.28 -54.66
N ARG A 84 -10.68 7.66 -54.94
CA ARG A 84 -11.41 7.85 -56.20
C ARG A 84 -12.03 9.24 -56.31
N ALA A 85 -12.58 9.77 -55.22
CA ALA A 85 -13.11 11.14 -55.16
C ALA A 85 -12.00 12.19 -55.34
N GLN A 86 -10.85 11.99 -54.70
CA GLN A 86 -9.65 12.83 -54.87
C GLN A 86 -9.16 12.82 -56.32
N LYS A 87 -8.97 11.64 -56.94
CA LYS A 87 -8.62 11.55 -58.37
C LYS A 87 -9.61 12.26 -59.28
N ARG A 88 -10.93 12.18 -58.99
CA ARG A 88 -11.96 12.89 -59.75
C ARG A 88 -11.91 14.41 -59.53
N ALA A 89 -11.64 14.86 -58.32
CA ALA A 89 -11.47 16.28 -57.99
C ALA A 89 -10.22 16.87 -58.64
N GLU A 90 -9.09 16.15 -58.61
CA GLU A 90 -7.84 16.51 -59.29
C GLU A 90 -8.02 16.59 -60.81
N MET A 91 -8.77 15.66 -61.41
CA MET A 91 -9.16 15.70 -62.82
C MET A 91 -10.07 16.89 -63.18
N ASN A 92 -10.87 17.38 -62.23
CA ASN A 92 -11.78 18.51 -62.44
C ASN A 92 -11.14 19.89 -62.19
N ILE A 93 -9.98 19.96 -61.51
CA ILE A 93 -9.30 21.21 -61.16
C ILE A 93 -8.12 21.53 -62.10
N GLY A 94 -7.60 20.57 -62.88
CA GLY A 94 -6.38 20.75 -63.67
C GLY A 94 -6.49 20.47 -65.17
N LEU A 95 -6.59 21.55 -65.95
CA LEU A 95 -6.16 21.62 -67.35
C LEU A 95 -4.63 21.38 -67.42
N LYS A 96 -4.18 20.37 -68.20
CA LYS A 96 -2.78 19.98 -68.56
C LYS A 96 -1.97 19.37 -67.39
N ILE A 97 -1.32 18.21 -67.51
CA ILE A 97 -0.24 17.86 -68.45
C ILE A 97 -0.18 16.34 -68.66
N SER A 98 0.04 15.95 -69.93
CA SER A 98 0.42 14.61 -70.37
C SER A 98 1.91 14.34 -70.10
N ASN A 99 2.27 13.18 -69.55
CA ASN A 99 3.03 12.15 -70.28
C ASN A 99 3.39 10.92 -69.42
N LYS A 100 2.96 9.76 -69.95
CA LYS A 100 3.62 8.43 -70.02
C LYS A 100 4.55 7.99 -68.87
N GLN A 101 4.20 6.87 -68.25
CA GLN A 101 4.76 5.56 -68.63
C GLN A 101 3.90 4.44 -68.03
N ALA A 102 3.52 3.50 -68.89
CA ALA A 102 2.95 2.22 -68.51
C ALA A 102 4.07 1.30 -68.00
N SER A 103 3.80 0.55 -66.93
CA SER A 103 4.42 -0.77 -66.76
C SER A 103 3.30 -1.76 -66.51
N SER A 104 3.01 -2.51 -67.57
CA SER A 104 2.27 -3.75 -67.58
C SER A 104 3.12 -4.83 -66.91
N SER A 105 2.67 -5.30 -65.74
CA SER A 105 2.99 -6.63 -65.22
C SER A 105 1.71 -7.13 -64.54
N VAL A 106 0.96 -7.96 -65.25
CA VAL A 106 -0.11 -8.77 -64.66
C VAL A 106 0.59 -9.90 -63.93
N SER A 107 0.80 -9.75 -62.63
CA SER A 107 1.02 -10.89 -61.73
C SER A 107 -0.33 -11.26 -61.14
N GLN A 108 -0.72 -12.52 -61.32
CA GLN A 108 -1.95 -13.08 -60.77
C GLN A 108 -1.94 -12.93 -59.24
N ILE A 109 -3.01 -12.36 -58.70
CA ILE A 109 -3.25 -12.24 -57.25
C ILE A 109 -4.39 -13.22 -56.89
N PRO A 110 -4.28 -14.01 -55.80
CA PRO A 110 -5.21 -15.11 -55.48
C PRO A 110 -6.64 -14.66 -55.14
N SER A 111 -7.59 -15.52 -55.49
CA SER A 111 -9.05 -15.33 -55.50
C SER A 111 -9.76 -15.31 -54.14
N VAL A 112 -9.06 -15.42 -53.01
CA VAL A 112 -9.68 -15.77 -51.72
C VAL A 112 -10.20 -14.54 -50.94
N PHE A 113 -9.50 -13.41 -51.00
CA PHE A 113 -9.98 -12.13 -50.45
C PHE A 113 -11.16 -11.52 -51.21
N VAL A 114 -11.31 -11.86 -52.50
CA VAL A 114 -12.55 -11.60 -53.25
C VAL A 114 -13.72 -12.32 -52.55
N GLY A 115 -13.50 -13.52 -52.00
CA GLY A 115 -14.48 -14.26 -51.19
C GLY A 115 -14.81 -13.58 -49.86
N ILE A 116 -13.80 -13.16 -49.10
CA ILE A 116 -13.92 -12.41 -47.83
C ILE A 116 -14.73 -11.12 -48.05
N ILE A 117 -14.32 -10.30 -49.01
CA ILE A 117 -14.95 -8.99 -49.26
C ILE A 117 -16.32 -9.16 -49.94
N ASN A 118 -16.51 -10.17 -50.79
CA ASN A 118 -17.83 -10.49 -51.36
C ASN A 118 -18.84 -10.93 -50.30
N LYS A 119 -18.42 -11.64 -49.24
CA LYS A 119 -19.31 -12.00 -48.12
C LYS A 119 -19.78 -10.74 -47.39
N GLY A 120 -18.88 -9.81 -47.08
CA GLY A 120 -19.25 -8.60 -46.34
C GLY A 120 -20.02 -7.55 -47.15
N LEU A 121 -19.72 -7.42 -48.44
CA LEU A 121 -20.43 -6.50 -49.32
C LEU A 121 -21.90 -6.89 -49.60
N LYS A 122 -22.33 -8.14 -49.36
CA LYS A 122 -23.76 -8.53 -49.49
C LYS A 122 -24.68 -7.73 -48.54
N LEU A 123 -24.11 -7.06 -47.54
CA LEU A 123 -24.81 -6.26 -46.54
C LEU A 123 -24.75 -4.74 -46.82
N VAL A 124 -24.02 -4.30 -47.84
CA VAL A 124 -23.86 -2.87 -48.19
C VAL A 124 -24.93 -2.47 -49.23
N PRO A 125 -25.66 -1.34 -49.05
CA PRO A 125 -26.69 -0.92 -50.00
C PRO A 125 -26.12 -0.71 -51.41
N ASN A 126 -26.93 -1.05 -52.43
CA ASN A 126 -26.58 -0.97 -53.86
C ASN A 126 -26.39 0.49 -54.35
N GLY A 127 -25.28 1.13 -53.98
CA GLY A 127 -24.82 2.41 -54.53
C GLY A 127 -23.78 2.24 -55.64
N ASP A 128 -23.63 3.25 -56.50
CA ASP A 128 -22.69 3.22 -57.64
C ASP A 128 -21.23 3.04 -57.22
N THR A 129 -20.85 3.52 -56.04
CA THR A 129 -19.53 3.32 -55.41
C THR A 129 -19.30 1.87 -54.98
N ALA A 130 -20.30 1.22 -54.39
CA ALA A 130 -20.20 -0.19 -54.01
C ALA A 130 -20.08 -1.08 -55.26
N LYS A 131 -20.87 -0.83 -56.30
CA LYS A 131 -20.79 -1.55 -57.58
C LYS A 131 -19.43 -1.41 -58.26
N ALA A 132 -18.85 -0.21 -58.23
CA ALA A 132 -17.56 0.04 -58.85
C ALA A 132 -16.38 -0.54 -58.03
N PHE A 133 -16.51 -0.57 -56.70
CA PHE A 133 -15.59 -1.31 -55.85
C PHE A 133 -15.67 -2.82 -56.12
N PHE A 134 -16.89 -3.39 -56.19
CA PHE A 134 -17.12 -4.77 -56.59
C PHE A 134 -16.45 -5.11 -57.94
N SER A 135 -16.61 -4.24 -58.94
CA SER A 135 -15.99 -4.48 -60.25
C SER A 135 -14.47 -4.41 -60.20
N ASP A 136 -13.90 -3.53 -59.38
CA ASP A 136 -12.45 -3.34 -59.30
C ASP A 136 -11.76 -4.40 -58.44
N ILE A 137 -12.47 -4.94 -57.44
CA ILE A 137 -12.11 -6.18 -56.73
C ILE A 137 -12.10 -7.37 -57.69
N GLN A 138 -13.19 -7.56 -58.45
CA GLN A 138 -13.29 -8.68 -59.42
C GLN A 138 -12.25 -8.58 -60.54
N LYS A 139 -11.77 -7.36 -60.83
CA LYS A 139 -10.69 -7.09 -61.79
C LYS A 139 -9.28 -7.12 -61.14
N ASN A 140 -9.16 -7.48 -59.87
CA ASN A 140 -7.89 -7.53 -59.11
C ASN A 140 -7.10 -6.21 -59.13
N THR A 141 -7.79 -5.06 -59.04
CA THR A 141 -7.16 -3.73 -59.18
C THR A 141 -6.81 -3.09 -57.82
N ILE A 142 -7.25 -3.70 -56.72
CA ILE A 142 -6.96 -3.27 -55.34
C ILE A 142 -5.83 -4.15 -54.80
N ASN A 143 -4.69 -3.54 -54.51
CA ASN A 143 -3.52 -4.23 -53.98
C ASN A 143 -3.49 -4.11 -52.45
N PHE A 144 -3.54 -5.24 -51.74
CA PHE A 144 -3.54 -5.26 -50.28
C PHE A 144 -2.16 -4.98 -49.67
N SER A 145 -1.07 -5.07 -50.45
CA SER A 145 0.27 -4.67 -50.01
C SER A 145 0.40 -3.16 -49.69
N ASP A 146 -0.57 -2.37 -50.16
CA ASP A 146 -0.65 -0.92 -49.93
C ASP A 146 -1.26 -0.57 -48.56
N TYR A 147 -1.74 -1.56 -47.82
CA TYR A 147 -2.41 -1.40 -46.54
C TYR A 147 -1.58 -2.04 -45.41
N VAL A 148 -1.61 -1.38 -44.25
CA VAL A 148 -1.10 -1.93 -42.99
C VAL A 148 -2.28 -2.10 -42.06
N PHE A 149 -2.59 -3.34 -41.69
CA PHE A 149 -3.66 -3.67 -40.76
C PHE A 149 -3.09 -3.82 -39.35
N ILE A 150 -3.64 -3.07 -38.40
CA ILE A 150 -3.29 -3.16 -37.00
C ILE A 150 -4.50 -3.65 -36.21
N PHE A 151 -4.40 -4.85 -35.65
CA PHE A 151 -5.45 -5.46 -34.84
C PHE A 151 -5.09 -5.35 -33.36
N ASP A 152 -5.85 -4.56 -32.60
CA ASP A 152 -5.62 -4.31 -31.17
C ASP A 152 -6.57 -5.12 -30.28
N ASP A 153 -6.22 -5.24 -28.99
CA ASP A 153 -6.96 -6.01 -27.99
C ASP A 153 -7.16 -7.49 -28.35
N PHE A 154 -6.18 -8.13 -29.01
CA PHE A 154 -6.26 -9.54 -29.42
C PHE A 154 -6.64 -10.49 -28.28
N GLU A 155 -6.08 -10.29 -27.09
CA GLU A 155 -6.37 -11.11 -25.91
C GLU A 155 -7.79 -10.95 -25.37
N ARG A 156 -8.48 -9.86 -25.72
CA ARG A 156 -9.85 -9.56 -25.26
C ARG A 156 -10.93 -9.87 -26.28
N SER A 157 -10.55 -10.23 -27.51
CA SER A 157 -11.53 -10.64 -28.51
C SER A 157 -12.30 -11.86 -28.02
N VAL A 158 -13.61 -11.87 -28.28
CA VAL A 158 -14.48 -13.04 -28.02
C VAL A 158 -14.37 -14.09 -29.13
N ILE A 159 -13.80 -13.72 -30.27
CA ILE A 159 -13.49 -14.64 -31.36
C ILE A 159 -12.37 -15.57 -30.90
N ASP A 160 -12.49 -16.83 -31.30
CA ASP A 160 -11.48 -17.85 -31.05
C ASP A 160 -10.11 -17.42 -31.61
N LYS A 161 -9.04 -17.74 -30.87
CA LYS A 161 -7.69 -17.26 -31.20
C LYS A 161 -7.13 -17.97 -32.42
N ILE A 162 -7.44 -19.25 -32.60
CA ILE A 162 -7.03 -20.02 -33.77
C ILE A 162 -7.78 -19.49 -35.00
N GLU A 163 -9.08 -19.18 -34.87
CA GLU A 163 -9.88 -18.57 -35.94
C GLU A 163 -9.32 -17.20 -36.37
N LEU A 164 -8.95 -16.34 -35.42
CA LEU A 164 -8.30 -15.05 -35.71
C LEU A 164 -6.92 -15.23 -36.38
N LEU A 165 -6.09 -16.15 -35.87
CA LEU A 165 -4.79 -16.43 -36.46
C LEU A 165 -4.93 -16.99 -37.88
N GLY A 166 -5.91 -17.86 -38.12
CA GLY A 166 -6.22 -18.37 -39.46
C GLY A 166 -6.64 -17.27 -40.43
N LEU A 167 -7.43 -16.30 -39.97
CA LEU A 167 -7.74 -15.12 -40.78
C LEU A 167 -6.47 -14.32 -41.10
N PHE A 168 -5.61 -14.07 -40.10
CA PHE A 168 -4.37 -13.29 -40.28
C PHE A 168 -3.38 -13.98 -41.21
N ASP A 169 -3.25 -15.31 -41.10
CA ASP A 169 -2.47 -16.18 -42.00
C ASP A 169 -2.88 -15.95 -43.46
N GLU A 170 -4.19 -15.99 -43.73
CA GLU A 170 -4.74 -15.74 -45.06
C GLU A 170 -4.41 -14.32 -45.55
N MET A 171 -4.41 -13.32 -44.67
CA MET A 171 -4.03 -11.94 -45.04
C MET A 171 -2.56 -11.81 -45.41
N VAL A 172 -1.65 -12.53 -44.75
CA VAL A 172 -0.20 -12.38 -44.94
C VAL A 172 0.32 -13.27 -46.07
N GLU A 173 -0.01 -14.58 -46.07
CA GLU A 173 0.50 -15.55 -47.05
C GLU A 173 -0.07 -15.27 -48.46
N GLN A 174 -1.39 -15.10 -48.57
CA GLN A 174 -2.06 -15.07 -49.88
C GLN A 174 -2.16 -13.66 -50.47
N ASN A 175 -2.11 -12.64 -49.61
CA ASN A 175 -2.45 -11.27 -49.95
C ASN A 175 -1.30 -10.28 -49.77
N HIS A 176 -0.17 -10.73 -49.21
CA HIS A 176 1.01 -9.92 -48.90
C HIS A 176 0.64 -8.63 -48.12
N ALA A 177 -0.43 -8.69 -47.34
CA ALA A 177 -0.84 -7.58 -46.49
C ALA A 177 0.11 -7.48 -45.30
N LYS A 178 0.39 -6.26 -44.83
CA LYS A 178 1.16 -6.07 -43.61
C LYS A 178 0.21 -6.13 -42.42
N VAL A 179 0.42 -7.09 -41.53
CA VAL A 179 -0.43 -7.32 -40.36
C VAL A 179 0.39 -7.12 -39.08
N ILE A 180 -0.11 -6.26 -38.20
CA ILE A 180 0.43 -6.04 -36.86
C ILE A 180 -0.63 -6.43 -35.84
N ILE A 181 -0.31 -7.37 -34.96
CA ILE A 181 -1.18 -7.85 -33.89
C ILE A 181 -0.71 -7.23 -32.59
N VAL A 182 -1.56 -6.47 -31.90
CA VAL A 182 -1.25 -5.89 -30.58
C VAL A 182 -1.92 -6.74 -29.51
N CYS A 183 -1.13 -7.24 -28.57
CA CYS A 183 -1.58 -8.26 -27.62
C CYS A 183 -0.97 -8.09 -26.23
N ASN A 184 -1.65 -8.62 -25.22
CA ASN A 184 -1.05 -9.03 -23.95
C ASN A 184 -1.12 -10.56 -23.83
N GLU A 185 -0.07 -11.25 -24.29
CA GLU A 185 -0.02 -12.70 -24.34
C GLU A 185 0.00 -13.35 -22.94
N VAL A 186 0.62 -12.70 -21.95
CA VAL A 186 0.61 -13.20 -20.56
C VAL A 186 -0.82 -13.25 -20.00
N ALA A 187 -1.63 -12.22 -20.30
CA ALA A 187 -3.03 -12.22 -19.86
C ALA A 187 -3.90 -13.23 -20.61
N LEU A 188 -3.57 -13.52 -21.87
CA LEU A 188 -4.22 -14.56 -22.64
C LEU A 188 -4.02 -15.94 -21.98
N LEU A 189 -2.77 -16.26 -21.64
CA LEU A 189 -2.39 -17.55 -21.05
C LEU A 189 -2.91 -17.72 -19.61
N LYS A 190 -2.85 -16.67 -18.77
CA LYS A 190 -3.41 -16.70 -17.40
C LYS A 190 -4.93 -16.86 -17.35
N LYS A 191 -5.65 -16.49 -18.42
CA LYS A 191 -7.10 -16.61 -18.47
C LYS A 191 -7.53 -18.07 -18.63
N ALA A 192 -6.76 -18.85 -19.39
CA ALA A 192 -6.97 -20.29 -19.49
C ALA A 192 -6.91 -20.92 -18.08
N GLU A 193 -5.86 -20.61 -17.32
CA GLU A 193 -5.61 -21.23 -16.00
C GLU A 193 -6.70 -20.94 -14.94
N LYS A 194 -7.38 -19.78 -15.01
CA LYS A 194 -8.41 -19.37 -14.03
C LYS A 194 -9.78 -19.99 -14.27
N ASP A 195 -10.07 -20.45 -15.49
CA ASP A 195 -11.35 -21.10 -15.79
C ASP A 195 -11.43 -22.50 -15.12
N ASP A 196 -10.30 -23.08 -14.68
CA ASP A 196 -10.21 -24.35 -13.94
C ASP A 196 -10.62 -24.24 -12.45
N GLU A 197 -10.28 -23.16 -11.75
CA GLU A 197 -10.56 -23.02 -10.29
C GLU A 197 -12.06 -22.89 -9.96
N ASN A 198 -12.86 -22.35 -10.89
CA ASN A 198 -14.30 -22.14 -10.69
C ASN A 198 -15.15 -23.39 -10.99
N LEU A 199 -14.57 -24.46 -11.54
CA LEU A 199 -15.23 -25.73 -11.87
C LEU A 199 -14.68 -26.87 -11.00
N ASN A 200 -14.91 -26.78 -9.68
CA ASN A 200 -14.59 -27.84 -8.73
C ASN A 200 -15.48 -29.09 -8.92
N SER A 201 -15.23 -29.89 -9.96
CA SER A 201 -15.51 -31.34 -10.03
C SER A 201 -15.17 -31.98 -11.40
N LYS A 202 -13.90 -31.96 -11.88
CA LYS A 202 -13.37 -32.87 -12.96
C LYS A 202 -11.85 -32.66 -13.26
N LYS A 203 -10.97 -32.84 -12.27
CA LYS A 203 -9.55 -32.40 -12.27
C LYS A 203 -8.50 -33.17 -13.11
N ALA A 204 -8.87 -34.09 -14.00
CA ALA A 204 -7.87 -34.86 -14.78
C ALA A 204 -8.00 -34.72 -16.30
N VAL A 205 -9.21 -34.52 -16.83
CA VAL A 205 -9.45 -34.37 -18.28
C VAL A 205 -9.19 -32.94 -18.73
N ASN A 206 -9.57 -31.96 -17.92
CA ASN A 206 -9.45 -30.53 -18.26
C ASN A 206 -7.99 -30.05 -18.39
N ASN A 207 -7.08 -30.53 -17.51
CA ASN A 207 -5.65 -30.21 -17.59
C ASN A 207 -5.01 -30.66 -18.91
N ILE A 208 -5.55 -31.70 -19.55
CA ILE A 208 -5.06 -32.19 -20.84
C ILE A 208 -5.65 -31.34 -21.97
N GLU A 209 -6.95 -31.07 -21.95
CA GLU A 209 -7.62 -30.23 -22.96
C GLU A 209 -7.09 -28.79 -22.99
N GLU A 210 -6.80 -28.19 -21.83
CA GLU A 210 -6.30 -26.82 -21.76
C GLU A 210 -4.84 -26.70 -22.19
N LYS A 211 -4.01 -27.69 -21.82
CA LYS A 211 -2.64 -27.80 -22.35
C LYS A 211 -2.66 -27.97 -23.86
N ILE A 212 -3.59 -28.76 -24.40
CA ILE A 212 -3.80 -28.90 -25.85
C ILE A 212 -4.19 -27.54 -26.47
N LEU A 213 -5.10 -26.76 -25.87
CA LEU A 213 -5.48 -25.45 -26.39
C LEU A 213 -4.32 -24.44 -26.39
N VAL A 214 -3.48 -24.44 -25.35
CA VAL A 214 -2.28 -23.58 -25.28
C VAL A 214 -1.24 -24.04 -26.30
N ASP A 215 -1.03 -25.35 -26.43
CA ASP A 215 -0.11 -25.94 -27.41
C ASP A 215 -0.58 -25.63 -28.84
N ASP A 216 -1.89 -25.74 -29.12
CA ASP A 216 -2.51 -25.39 -30.39
C ASP A 216 -2.33 -23.90 -30.68
N TYR A 217 -2.61 -23.00 -29.73
CA TYR A 217 -2.37 -21.57 -29.91
C TYR A 217 -0.91 -21.28 -30.28
N ASN A 218 0.04 -21.88 -29.58
CA ASN A 218 1.47 -21.67 -29.84
C ASN A 218 1.88 -22.19 -31.23
N LEU A 219 1.35 -23.34 -31.65
CA LEU A 219 1.59 -23.92 -32.98
C LEU A 219 1.07 -23.01 -34.10
N TYR A 220 -0.18 -22.56 -34.00
CA TYR A 220 -0.77 -21.64 -34.98
C TYR A 220 -0.06 -20.29 -34.96
N LYS A 221 0.31 -19.79 -33.77
CA LYS A 221 1.08 -18.54 -33.65
C LYS A 221 2.43 -18.65 -34.37
N GLU A 222 3.17 -19.74 -34.20
CA GLU A 222 4.47 -19.95 -34.85
C GLU A 222 4.35 -19.88 -36.38
N LYS A 223 3.29 -20.47 -36.95
CA LYS A 223 3.02 -20.39 -38.38
C LYS A 223 2.77 -18.95 -38.85
N VAL A 224 1.95 -18.21 -38.12
CA VAL A 224 1.40 -16.92 -38.58
C VAL A 224 2.29 -15.73 -38.21
N VAL A 225 2.96 -15.78 -37.07
CA VAL A 225 3.69 -14.66 -36.46
C VAL A 225 5.19 -14.90 -36.57
N GLY A 226 5.84 -14.21 -37.52
CA GLY A 226 7.28 -14.37 -37.76
C GLY A 226 8.15 -13.83 -36.63
N PHE A 227 7.72 -12.75 -35.96
CA PHE A 227 8.38 -12.30 -34.74
C PHE A 227 7.46 -11.51 -33.80
N THR A 228 7.78 -11.62 -32.51
CA THR A 228 7.11 -10.90 -31.43
C THR A 228 8.02 -9.81 -30.86
N ILE A 229 7.63 -8.55 -31.02
CA ILE A 229 8.29 -7.39 -30.43
C ILE A 229 7.73 -7.16 -29.02
N LYS A 230 8.62 -7.14 -28.01
CA LYS A 230 8.24 -6.81 -26.64
C LYS A 230 8.11 -5.29 -26.46
N TYR A 231 6.98 -4.85 -25.91
CA TYR A 231 6.70 -3.46 -25.57
C TYR A 231 6.60 -3.27 -24.05
N ALA A 232 7.44 -2.38 -23.53
CA ALA A 232 7.35 -1.88 -22.16
C ALA A 232 7.51 -0.35 -22.16
N ALA A 233 6.71 0.36 -21.37
CA ALA A 233 6.90 1.79 -21.19
C ALA A 233 8.01 2.05 -20.18
N ASP A 234 8.89 2.99 -20.52
CA ASP A 234 9.88 3.50 -19.59
C ASP A 234 9.23 4.56 -18.69
N LEU A 235 8.81 4.15 -17.50
CA LEU A 235 8.19 5.00 -16.49
C LEU A 235 9.04 6.25 -16.19
N SER A 236 10.37 6.14 -16.19
CA SER A 236 11.27 7.24 -15.85
C SER A 236 11.16 8.41 -16.83
N THR A 237 10.95 8.10 -18.11
CA THR A 237 10.83 9.07 -19.22
C THR A 237 9.44 9.70 -19.31
N VAL A 238 8.40 8.94 -18.97
CA VAL A 238 7.00 9.41 -19.08
C VAL A 238 6.47 10.04 -17.79
N TYR A 239 7.10 9.78 -16.63
CA TYR A 239 6.64 10.25 -15.32
C TYR A 239 6.31 11.75 -15.31
N ARG A 240 7.24 12.60 -15.75
CA ARG A 240 7.06 14.06 -15.72
C ARG A 240 5.91 14.50 -16.64
N LYS A 241 5.79 13.91 -17.84
CA LYS A 241 4.70 14.23 -18.75
C LYS A 241 3.33 13.86 -18.17
N ILE A 242 3.25 12.74 -17.46
CA ILE A 242 2.02 12.31 -16.79
C ILE A 242 1.71 13.23 -15.61
N LEU A 243 2.72 13.56 -14.79
CA LEU A 243 2.58 14.44 -13.64
C LEU A 243 2.06 15.83 -14.05
N ASP A 244 2.64 16.43 -15.10
CA ASP A 244 2.25 17.73 -15.66
C ASP A 244 0.76 17.81 -16.03
N ASN A 245 0.13 16.68 -16.37
CA ASN A 245 -1.28 16.61 -16.75
C ASN A 245 -2.22 16.37 -15.56
N ILE A 246 -1.71 16.07 -14.36
CA ILE A 246 -2.50 15.69 -13.18
C ILE A 246 -2.39 16.75 -12.09
N VAL A 247 -1.20 17.29 -11.88
CA VAL A 247 -0.86 18.17 -10.76
C VAL A 247 -0.31 19.49 -11.30
N GLY A 248 -0.78 20.61 -10.74
CA GLY A 248 -0.31 21.93 -11.15
C GLY A 248 1.14 22.16 -10.71
N LYS A 249 1.97 22.66 -11.63
CA LYS A 249 3.43 22.86 -11.44
C LYS A 249 3.83 23.79 -10.30
N GLN A 250 2.90 24.55 -9.75
CA GLN A 250 3.12 25.52 -8.67
C GLN A 250 2.65 25.01 -7.30
N SER A 251 2.19 23.75 -7.20
CA SER A 251 1.68 23.18 -5.96
C SER A 251 2.77 22.41 -5.20
N TYR A 252 2.70 22.43 -3.87
CA TYR A 252 3.59 21.64 -3.01
C TYR A 252 3.56 20.14 -3.33
N CYS A 253 2.37 19.60 -3.65
CA CYS A 253 2.21 18.22 -4.11
C CYS A 253 3.07 17.90 -5.35
N TYR A 254 3.20 18.84 -6.30
CA TYR A 254 4.03 18.66 -7.49
C TYR A 254 5.51 18.55 -7.10
N ASP A 255 5.98 19.43 -6.21
CA ASP A 255 7.37 19.43 -5.75
C ASP A 255 7.70 18.12 -5.01
N CYS A 256 6.82 17.65 -4.12
CA CYS A 256 6.97 16.36 -3.44
C CYS A 256 7.05 15.18 -4.43
N LEU A 257 6.19 15.16 -5.44
CA LEU A 257 6.17 14.08 -6.44
C LEU A 257 7.39 14.10 -7.37
N ILE A 258 8.08 15.25 -7.49
CA ILE A 258 9.36 15.36 -8.18
C ILE A 258 10.51 14.94 -7.27
N GLU A 259 10.52 15.40 -6.01
CA GLU A 259 11.53 15.06 -5.00
C GLU A 259 11.61 13.53 -4.82
N TYR A 260 10.47 12.89 -4.58
CA TYR A 260 10.39 11.45 -4.31
C TYR A 260 10.13 10.59 -5.56
N LYS A 261 10.45 11.12 -6.75
CA LYS A 261 10.26 10.40 -8.03
C LYS A 261 11.02 9.07 -8.03
N SER A 262 12.25 9.06 -7.51
CA SER A 262 13.13 7.89 -7.55
C SER A 262 12.57 6.73 -6.75
N GLU A 263 12.03 7.02 -5.56
CA GLU A 263 11.41 6.10 -4.63
C GLU A 263 10.15 5.49 -5.22
N VAL A 264 9.28 6.32 -5.82
CA VAL A 264 8.09 5.83 -6.52
C VAL A 264 8.50 4.87 -7.64
N LEU A 265 9.45 5.25 -8.50
CA LEU A 265 9.90 4.41 -9.61
C LEU A 265 10.60 3.12 -9.14
N GLU A 266 11.31 3.17 -8.01
CA GLU A 266 11.91 2.00 -7.40
C GLU A 266 10.85 0.99 -6.95
N LEU A 267 9.73 1.45 -6.39
CA LEU A 267 8.63 0.56 -6.01
C LEU A 267 8.03 -0.16 -7.23
N PHE A 268 7.90 0.53 -8.37
CA PHE A 268 7.48 -0.10 -9.62
C PHE A 268 8.54 -1.09 -10.16
N SER A 269 9.82 -0.74 -10.08
CA SER A 269 10.90 -1.61 -10.60
C SER A 269 11.05 -2.89 -9.79
N ARG A 270 10.86 -2.83 -8.47
CA ARG A 270 10.89 -4.00 -7.56
C ARG A 270 9.87 -5.08 -7.93
N VAL A 271 8.73 -4.72 -8.52
CA VAL A 271 7.71 -5.68 -9.04
C VAL A 271 7.79 -5.89 -10.56
N GLY A 272 8.74 -5.26 -11.24
CA GLY A 272 8.79 -5.26 -12.71
C GLY A 272 7.56 -4.64 -13.38
N SER A 273 6.83 -3.77 -12.68
CA SER A 273 5.62 -3.14 -13.21
C SER A 273 5.95 -1.94 -14.08
N HIS A 274 5.32 -1.91 -15.25
CA HIS A 274 5.41 -0.81 -16.22
C HIS A 274 4.01 -0.23 -16.48
N ASN A 275 3.08 -0.37 -15.53
CA ASN A 275 1.69 -0.02 -15.70
C ASN A 275 1.44 1.49 -15.51
N LEU A 276 1.26 2.20 -16.62
CA LEU A 276 0.97 3.64 -16.64
C LEU A 276 -0.36 3.98 -15.97
N ARG A 277 -1.36 3.09 -16.02
CA ARG A 277 -2.65 3.33 -15.34
C ARG A 277 -2.49 3.30 -13.83
N THR A 278 -1.63 2.44 -13.32
CA THR A 278 -1.29 2.37 -11.90
C THR A 278 -0.52 3.61 -11.47
N LEU A 279 0.46 4.07 -12.26
CA LEU A 279 1.14 5.34 -11.99
C LEU A 279 0.17 6.53 -11.96
N ILE A 280 -0.71 6.66 -12.96
CA ILE A 280 -1.74 7.71 -12.98
C ILE A 280 -2.63 7.63 -11.73
N PHE A 281 -3.01 6.42 -11.32
CA PHE A 281 -3.80 6.19 -10.13
C PHE A 281 -3.07 6.66 -8.87
N VAL A 282 -1.79 6.28 -8.69
CA VAL A 282 -0.93 6.74 -7.58
C VAL A 282 -0.91 8.26 -7.49
N LEU A 283 -0.59 8.94 -8.60
CA LEU A 283 -0.45 10.40 -8.61
C LEU A 283 -1.78 11.11 -8.27
N LYS A 284 -2.91 10.59 -8.75
CA LYS A 284 -4.24 11.14 -8.43
C LYS A 284 -4.60 10.92 -6.96
N ARG A 285 -4.46 9.69 -6.46
CA ARG A 285 -4.79 9.34 -5.06
C ARG A 285 -3.91 10.09 -4.07
N PHE A 286 -2.61 10.20 -4.36
CA PHE A 286 -1.68 10.93 -3.52
C PHE A 286 -2.03 12.43 -3.50
N LYS A 287 -2.31 13.06 -4.65
CA LYS A 287 -2.75 14.46 -4.71
C LYS A 287 -3.98 14.73 -3.84
N GLU A 288 -4.97 13.83 -3.90
CA GLU A 288 -6.20 13.96 -3.11
C GLU A 288 -5.92 13.79 -1.59
N LEU A 289 -5.07 12.83 -1.22
CA LEU A 289 -4.70 12.61 0.18
C LEU A 289 -3.79 13.69 0.76
N GLU A 290 -2.83 14.19 0.00
CA GLU A 290 -1.90 15.24 0.44
C GLU A 290 -2.66 16.48 0.91
N HIS A 291 -3.66 16.91 0.15
CA HIS A 291 -4.53 18.02 0.54
C HIS A 291 -5.28 17.76 1.86
N GLU A 292 -5.83 16.56 2.05
CA GLU A 292 -6.53 16.21 3.30
C GLU A 292 -5.57 16.06 4.49
N ILE A 293 -4.32 15.66 4.26
CA ILE A 293 -3.27 15.58 5.28
C ILE A 293 -2.84 16.99 5.68
N GLU A 294 -2.67 17.92 4.74
CA GLU A 294 -2.38 19.33 5.04
C GLU A 294 -3.44 19.92 5.98
N LEU A 295 -4.72 19.74 5.64
CA LEU A 295 -5.84 20.17 6.48
C LEU A 295 -5.80 19.53 7.86
N ALA A 296 -5.53 18.22 7.95
CA ALA A 296 -5.46 17.52 9.22
C ALA A 296 -4.30 18.01 10.11
N PHE A 297 -3.14 18.34 9.52
CA PHE A 297 -2.00 18.91 10.25
C PHE A 297 -2.34 20.30 10.82
N ASP A 298 -2.96 21.15 10.01
CA ASP A 298 -3.35 22.50 10.41
C ASP A 298 -4.46 22.46 11.49
N ASP A 299 -5.51 21.65 11.31
CA ASP A 299 -6.63 21.49 12.25
C ASP A 299 -6.17 20.94 13.61
N ALA A 300 -5.27 19.96 13.59
CA ALA A 300 -4.71 19.35 14.79
C ALA A 300 -3.55 20.16 15.40
N LYS A 301 -3.14 21.27 14.78
CA LYS A 301 -2.00 22.11 15.18
C LYS A 301 -0.72 21.31 15.36
N VAL A 302 -0.47 20.34 14.48
CA VAL A 302 0.75 19.54 14.47
C VAL A 302 1.90 20.38 13.91
N ASP A 303 3.07 20.28 14.53
CA ASP A 303 4.27 20.99 14.09
C ASP A 303 4.64 20.61 12.64
N LYS A 304 4.76 21.61 11.76
CA LYS A 304 5.04 21.41 10.33
C LYS A 304 6.39 20.74 10.07
N LYS A 305 7.31 20.70 11.04
CA LYS A 305 8.59 19.98 10.89
C LYS A 305 8.41 18.48 10.58
N TYR A 306 7.30 17.88 11.00
CA TYR A 306 7.00 16.46 10.76
C TYR A 306 6.37 16.20 9.38
N TYR A 307 5.87 17.24 8.72
CA TYR A 307 5.02 17.12 7.53
C TYR A 307 5.72 16.44 6.35
N SER A 308 6.90 16.94 5.95
CA SER A 308 7.62 16.41 4.78
C SER A 308 7.95 14.92 4.94
N ARG A 309 8.40 14.51 6.12
CA ARG A 309 8.72 13.10 6.41
C ARG A 309 7.48 12.22 6.38
N TYR A 310 6.39 12.69 6.99
CA TYR A 310 5.11 11.99 6.98
C TYR A 310 4.59 11.80 5.54
N ILE A 311 4.62 12.87 4.74
CA ILE A 311 4.20 12.87 3.34
C ILE A 311 5.02 11.87 2.52
N ALA A 312 6.35 11.82 2.69
CA ALA A 312 7.19 10.85 1.99
C ALA A 312 6.78 9.39 2.30
N LEU A 313 6.49 9.09 3.57
CA LEU A 313 6.02 7.76 3.99
C LEU A 313 4.65 7.42 3.40
N VAL A 314 3.73 8.40 3.39
CA VAL A 314 2.41 8.24 2.80
C VAL A 314 2.49 8.02 1.29
N LEU A 315 3.37 8.71 0.57
CA LEU A 315 3.57 8.50 -0.86
C LEU A 315 4.05 7.07 -1.15
N CYS A 316 4.98 6.55 -0.36
CA CYS A 316 5.44 5.16 -0.47
C CYS A 316 4.28 4.18 -0.18
N ASN A 317 3.48 4.46 0.85
CA ASN A 317 2.30 3.66 1.19
C ASN A 317 1.28 3.64 0.05
N VAL A 318 0.89 4.82 -0.46
CA VAL A 318 -0.08 4.98 -1.56
C VAL A 318 0.41 4.27 -2.81
N THR A 319 1.68 4.44 -3.16
CA THR A 319 2.30 3.78 -4.31
C THR A 319 2.19 2.27 -4.18
N SER A 320 2.53 1.75 -3.00
CA SER A 320 2.58 0.29 -2.79
C SER A 320 1.22 -0.36 -2.80
N VAL A 321 0.26 0.22 -2.07
CA VAL A 321 -1.12 -0.31 -2.03
C VAL A 321 -1.78 -0.16 -3.41
N SER A 322 -1.48 0.90 -4.15
CA SER A 322 -1.97 1.06 -5.52
C SER A 322 -1.43 -0.01 -6.47
N ILE A 323 -0.16 -0.38 -6.36
CA ILE A 323 0.42 -1.50 -7.12
C ILE A 323 -0.31 -2.80 -6.75
N MET A 324 -0.48 -3.10 -5.45
CA MET A 324 -1.18 -4.30 -5.00
C MET A 324 -2.62 -4.37 -5.53
N TYR A 325 -3.33 -3.24 -5.49
CA TYR A 325 -4.70 -3.16 -5.98
C TYR A 325 -4.77 -3.31 -7.51
N LYS A 326 -3.99 -2.52 -8.25
CA LYS A 326 -4.17 -2.35 -9.70
C LYS A 326 -3.42 -3.38 -10.54
N ASP A 327 -2.26 -3.82 -10.09
CA ASP A 327 -1.41 -4.75 -10.85
C ASP A 327 -1.60 -6.20 -10.39
N PHE A 328 -1.83 -6.40 -9.09
CA PHE A 328 -1.98 -7.74 -8.50
C PHE A 328 -3.44 -8.12 -8.20
N GLY A 329 -4.37 -7.16 -8.25
CA GLY A 329 -5.79 -7.43 -8.00
C GLY A 329 -6.10 -7.82 -6.55
N MET A 330 -5.22 -7.47 -5.61
CA MET A 330 -5.51 -7.66 -4.19
C MET A 330 -6.63 -6.71 -3.75
N SER A 331 -7.49 -7.15 -2.83
CA SER A 331 -8.66 -6.39 -2.41
C SER A 331 -8.54 -5.74 -1.03
N ASP A 332 -7.59 -6.19 -0.20
CA ASP A 332 -7.33 -5.63 1.13
C ASP A 332 -5.96 -6.10 1.66
N VAL A 333 -5.41 -5.35 2.63
CA VAL A 333 -4.25 -5.72 3.43
C VAL A 333 -4.60 -5.51 4.91
N PHE A 334 -4.55 -6.56 5.71
CA PHE A 334 -4.84 -6.46 7.15
C PHE A 334 -3.76 -5.66 7.88
N ILE A 335 -4.18 -4.59 8.54
CA ILE A 335 -3.34 -3.72 9.37
C ILE A 335 -3.93 -3.71 10.80
N PRO A 336 -3.20 -4.19 11.83
CA PRO A 336 -3.64 -4.15 13.22
C PRO A 336 -4.03 -2.75 13.68
N LYS A 337 -4.91 -2.65 14.67
CA LYS A 337 -5.41 -1.35 15.13
C LYS A 337 -4.35 -0.56 15.91
N ASP A 338 -3.53 -1.26 16.66
CA ASP A 338 -2.60 -0.76 17.67
C ASP A 338 -1.20 -0.42 17.14
N ARG A 339 -0.88 -0.81 15.92
CA ARG A 339 0.44 -0.59 15.33
C ARG A 339 0.40 -0.41 13.83
N ASP A 340 1.41 0.29 13.32
CA ASP A 340 1.65 0.38 11.88
C ASP A 340 2.21 -0.96 11.39
N VAL A 341 1.93 -1.31 10.14
CA VAL A 341 2.54 -2.49 9.52
C VAL A 341 3.70 -2.04 8.65
N VAL A 342 4.86 -2.59 8.95
CA VAL A 342 6.08 -2.43 8.18
C VAL A 342 6.26 -3.69 7.34
N VAL A 343 6.04 -3.59 6.03
CA VAL A 343 6.07 -4.75 5.13
C VAL A 343 7.41 -4.84 4.38
N LYS A 344 7.90 -6.08 4.16
CA LYS A 344 9.11 -6.43 3.38
C LYS A 344 9.01 -5.99 1.91
N PRO A 345 10.13 -6.02 1.14
CA PRO A 345 10.10 -5.72 -0.28
C PRO A 345 9.14 -6.64 -1.03
N PHE A 346 8.64 -6.13 -2.16
CA PHE A 346 7.82 -6.90 -3.08
C PHE A 346 8.47 -8.20 -3.53
N SER A 347 7.63 -9.21 -3.71
CA SER A 347 7.89 -10.47 -4.43
C SER A 347 7.17 -10.44 -5.79
N SER A 348 7.38 -11.47 -6.61
CA SER A 348 6.69 -11.64 -7.89
C SER A 348 5.17 -11.70 -7.78
N ASP A 349 4.62 -11.95 -6.58
CA ASP A 349 3.18 -12.12 -6.31
C ASP A 349 2.61 -11.02 -5.40
N GLY A 350 3.37 -9.96 -5.15
CA GLY A 350 2.99 -8.86 -4.24
C GLY A 350 3.85 -8.84 -2.98
N PHE A 351 3.33 -8.41 -1.82
CA PHE A 351 4.11 -8.39 -0.58
C PHE A 351 4.57 -9.78 -0.14
N ALA A 352 5.83 -9.93 0.26
CA ALA A 352 6.36 -11.19 0.77
C ALA A 352 5.64 -11.63 2.06
N LYS A 353 5.24 -12.90 2.15
CA LYS A 353 4.43 -13.46 3.25
C LYS A 353 5.23 -13.79 4.52
N ASP A 354 6.56 -13.84 4.45
CA ASP A 354 7.42 -14.26 5.57
C ASP A 354 8.05 -13.09 6.33
N MET A 355 7.73 -12.97 7.62
CA MET A 355 8.25 -11.92 8.52
C MET A 355 9.70 -12.19 8.98
N ILE A 356 10.31 -11.12 9.50
CA ILE A 356 11.62 -11.01 10.19
C ILE A 356 12.82 -10.80 9.24
N ASP A 357 13.27 -9.54 9.14
CA ASP A 357 14.59 -9.09 9.64
C ASP A 357 14.60 -7.55 9.78
N PHE A 358 15.05 -7.02 10.92
CA PHE A 358 15.02 -5.57 11.22
C PHE A 358 16.18 -4.86 10.52
N ASN A 359 16.00 -4.55 9.23
CA ASN A 359 16.88 -3.61 8.53
C ASN A 359 16.04 -2.43 7.99
N ILE A 360 16.30 -1.24 8.54
CA ILE A 360 15.48 -0.02 8.41
C ILE A 360 15.37 0.47 6.95
N ASN A 361 16.29 0.07 6.07
CA ASN A 361 16.43 0.66 4.74
C ASN A 361 15.53 0.05 3.63
N ASN A 362 14.68 -0.95 3.93
CA ASN A 362 13.97 -1.72 2.89
C ASN A 362 12.47 -1.99 3.12
N HIS A 363 11.83 -1.28 4.05
CA HIS A 363 10.45 -1.57 4.42
C HIS A 363 9.49 -0.42 4.16
N ILE A 364 8.21 -0.76 3.95
CA ILE A 364 7.13 0.19 3.63
C ILE A 364 6.16 0.24 4.79
N ARG A 365 5.94 1.43 5.34
CA ARG A 365 4.91 1.69 6.36
C ARG A 365 3.53 1.73 5.70
N LEU A 366 2.60 0.92 6.18
CA LEU A 366 1.21 0.92 5.74
C LEU A 366 0.30 1.45 6.85
N SER A 367 -0.55 2.42 6.50
CA SER A 367 -1.57 2.98 7.37
C SER A 367 -2.98 2.53 6.95
N ARG A 368 -3.87 2.46 7.94
CA ARG A 368 -5.24 1.98 7.75
C ARG A 368 -6.07 2.93 6.90
N TYR A 369 -5.88 4.23 7.07
CA TYR A 369 -6.65 5.23 6.33
C TYR A 369 -6.26 5.24 4.85
N VAL A 370 -4.98 5.06 4.51
CA VAL A 370 -4.54 4.93 3.11
C VAL A 370 -5.12 3.65 2.50
N ASN A 371 -5.03 2.54 3.23
CA ASN A 371 -5.55 1.26 2.77
C ASN A 371 -7.07 1.35 2.45
N GLN A 372 -7.85 1.88 3.40
CA GLN A 372 -9.28 2.14 3.22
C GLN A 372 -9.55 3.09 2.05
N TYR A 373 -8.76 4.15 1.92
CA TYR A 373 -8.93 5.11 0.84
C TYR A 373 -8.65 4.51 -0.55
N ILE A 374 -7.61 3.68 -0.68
CA ILE A 374 -7.25 3.09 -1.97
C ILE A 374 -8.24 2.01 -2.41
N TYR A 375 -8.68 1.15 -1.48
CA TYR A 375 -9.58 0.04 -1.79
C TYR A 375 -11.06 0.46 -1.82
N ASP A 376 -11.52 1.25 -0.86
CA ASP A 376 -12.94 1.61 -0.70
C ASP A 376 -13.27 3.02 -1.21
N TYR A 377 -12.26 3.83 -1.56
CA TYR A 377 -12.42 5.25 -1.89
C TYR A 377 -13.13 6.06 -0.78
N SER A 378 -12.90 5.65 0.47
CA SER A 378 -13.45 6.28 1.67
C SER A 378 -12.33 6.78 2.57
N LEU A 379 -12.29 8.09 2.84
CA LEU A 379 -11.33 8.67 3.77
C LEU A 379 -11.93 8.76 5.17
N ASN A 380 -11.38 7.99 6.09
CA ASN A 380 -11.70 8.12 7.52
C ASN A 380 -10.74 9.12 8.18
N LYS A 381 -11.24 10.35 8.41
CA LYS A 381 -10.47 11.43 9.05
C LYS A 381 -10.01 11.09 10.47
N GLY A 382 -10.77 10.28 11.21
CA GLY A 382 -10.37 9.82 12.54
C GLY A 382 -9.14 8.91 12.49
N LEU A 383 -9.11 7.96 11.55
CA LEU A 383 -7.94 7.09 11.33
C LEU A 383 -6.73 7.87 10.81
N LEU A 384 -6.95 8.88 9.98
CA LEU A 384 -5.88 9.78 9.52
C LEU A 384 -5.24 10.51 10.72
N LEU A 385 -6.06 11.11 11.59
CA LEU A 385 -5.55 11.85 12.75
C LEU A 385 -4.83 10.92 13.75
N GLU A 386 -5.37 9.71 13.97
CA GLU A 386 -4.71 8.67 14.78
C GLU A 386 -3.33 8.31 14.21
N ASP A 387 -3.22 8.14 12.89
CA ASP A 387 -1.98 7.81 12.19
C ASP A 387 -0.93 8.94 12.30
N ILE A 388 -1.35 10.19 12.09
CA ILE A 388 -0.49 11.38 12.27
C ILE A 388 0.02 11.45 13.72
N THR A 389 -0.88 11.28 14.70
CA THR A 389 -0.55 11.36 16.12
C THR A 389 0.49 10.30 16.49
N ARG A 390 0.27 9.06 16.02
CA ARG A 390 1.19 7.95 16.25
C ARG A 390 2.54 8.18 15.61
N PHE A 391 2.58 8.68 14.37
CA PHE A 391 3.82 9.02 13.68
C PHE A 391 4.61 10.09 14.45
N VAL A 392 3.95 11.19 14.82
CA VAL A 392 4.60 12.28 15.57
C VAL A 392 5.11 11.79 16.93
N LEU A 393 4.31 11.02 17.66
CA LEU A 393 4.76 10.39 18.91
C LEU A 393 5.95 9.47 18.67
N GLY A 394 5.95 8.70 17.57
CA GLY A 394 7.07 7.84 17.17
C GLY A 394 8.36 8.63 16.92
N GLU A 395 8.29 9.73 16.17
CA GLU A 395 9.44 10.61 15.90
C GLU A 395 9.93 11.32 17.17
N MET A 396 9.01 11.81 18.02
CA MET A 396 9.36 12.39 19.33
C MET A 396 10.00 11.35 20.26
N ASN A 397 9.58 10.09 20.14
CA ASN A 397 10.09 8.97 20.90
C ASN A 397 11.27 8.27 20.22
N ASP A 398 11.78 8.76 19.07
CA ASP A 398 12.99 8.22 18.45
C ASP A 398 14.20 8.62 19.28
N ILE A 399 14.51 7.75 20.23
CA ILE A 399 15.59 7.92 21.16
C ILE A 399 16.93 8.06 20.42
N LYS A 400 17.11 7.40 19.28
CA LYS A 400 18.37 7.41 18.54
C LYS A 400 18.61 8.78 17.91
N ASN A 401 17.64 9.33 17.17
CA ASN A 401 17.79 10.65 16.56
C ASN A 401 18.02 11.75 17.61
N ASN A 402 17.35 11.68 18.76
CA ASN A 402 17.53 12.65 19.82
C ASN A 402 18.88 12.49 20.55
N THR A 403 19.38 11.26 20.69
CA THR A 403 20.73 11.02 21.21
C THR A 403 21.78 11.53 20.20
N ASP A 404 21.60 11.23 18.91
CA ASP A 404 22.48 11.69 17.82
C ASP A 404 22.51 13.24 17.72
N LYS A 405 21.37 13.92 17.95
CA LYS A 405 21.31 15.39 18.03
C LYS A 405 22.27 15.94 19.08
N ILE A 406 22.31 15.33 20.27
CA ILE A 406 23.18 15.74 21.39
C ILE A 406 24.62 15.30 21.12
N ASP A 407 24.82 14.09 20.62
CA ASP A 407 26.16 13.56 20.32
C ASP A 407 26.85 14.38 19.22
N SER A 408 26.09 14.92 18.26
CA SER A 408 26.63 15.80 17.21
C SER A 408 27.25 17.09 17.73
N ILE A 409 26.91 17.53 18.95
CA ILE A 409 27.48 18.74 19.57
C ILE A 409 28.98 18.55 19.83
N TYR A 410 29.40 17.32 20.17
CA TYR A 410 30.82 17.00 20.39
C TYR A 410 31.67 17.09 19.13
N CYS A 411 31.05 17.10 17.95
CA CYS A 411 31.73 17.15 16.66
C CYS A 411 31.84 18.56 16.08
N LEU A 412 31.46 19.60 16.83
CA LEU A 412 31.50 21.00 16.38
C LEU A 412 32.83 21.66 16.71
N ASP A 413 33.39 22.40 15.73
CA ASP A 413 34.64 23.14 15.90
C ASP A 413 34.47 24.49 16.64
N SER A 414 33.22 24.94 16.86
CA SER A 414 32.92 26.25 17.44
C SER A 414 32.10 26.14 18.73
N ASP A 415 32.67 26.63 19.83
CA ASP A 415 32.00 26.72 21.13
C ASP A 415 30.70 27.54 21.07
N ILE A 416 30.64 28.56 20.21
CA ILE A 416 29.44 29.40 20.03
C ILE A 416 28.31 28.58 19.42
N GLU A 417 28.60 27.81 18.37
CA GLU A 417 27.62 26.95 17.72
C GLU A 417 27.22 25.78 18.63
N ALA A 418 28.19 25.21 19.37
CA ALA A 418 27.93 24.16 20.35
C ALA A 418 26.99 24.64 21.46
N LYS A 419 27.22 25.84 22.02
CA LYS A 419 26.31 26.48 22.99
C LYS A 419 24.92 26.68 22.43
N LYS A 420 24.81 27.24 21.23
CA LYS A 420 23.52 27.49 20.57
C LYS A 420 22.71 26.20 20.39
N ARG A 421 23.34 25.10 19.99
CA ARG A 421 22.67 23.80 19.87
C ARG A 421 22.29 23.21 21.22
N LEU A 422 23.17 23.34 22.22
CA LEU A 422 22.87 22.89 23.57
C LEU A 422 21.71 23.69 24.20
N ASP A 423 21.68 25.01 24.02
CA ASP A 423 20.57 25.87 24.45
C ASP A 423 19.24 25.40 23.83
N SER A 424 19.22 25.09 22.54
CA SER A 424 18.04 24.51 21.88
C SER A 424 17.59 23.20 22.51
N VAL A 425 18.52 22.32 22.91
CA VAL A 425 18.18 21.07 23.61
C VAL A 425 17.62 21.35 25.01
N LEU A 426 18.17 22.34 25.73
CA LEU A 426 17.68 22.75 27.04
C LEU A 426 16.28 23.39 26.95
N ASP A 427 16.01 24.16 25.91
CA ASP A 427 14.69 24.73 25.63
C ASP A 427 13.66 23.63 25.31
N ASP A 428 14.01 22.64 24.47
CA ASP A 428 13.16 21.47 24.21
C ASP A 428 12.81 20.72 25.52
N ILE A 429 13.77 20.59 26.44
CA ILE A 429 13.53 20.02 27.78
C ILE A 429 12.59 20.93 28.57
N LYS A 430 12.82 22.23 28.61
CA LYS A 430 11.96 23.17 29.33
C LYS A 430 10.51 23.17 28.83
N GLU A 431 10.32 22.95 27.53
CA GLU A 431 9.02 22.86 26.86
C GLU A 431 8.40 21.46 26.88
N ASN A 432 9.00 20.51 27.61
CA ASN A 432 8.51 19.13 27.77
C ASN A 432 8.38 18.36 26.44
N GLN A 433 9.30 18.59 25.49
CA GLN A 433 9.25 17.99 24.15
C GLN A 433 9.79 16.55 24.08
N TYR A 434 10.60 16.14 25.06
CA TYR A 434 11.22 14.81 25.09
C TYR A 434 10.42 13.76 25.87
N CYS A 435 10.56 12.50 25.45
CA CYS A 435 9.94 11.36 26.11
C CYS A 435 10.70 10.91 27.37
N LEU A 436 10.00 10.19 28.26
CA LEU A 436 10.58 9.72 29.53
C LEU A 436 11.84 8.86 29.34
N GLY A 437 11.78 7.89 28.41
CA GLY A 437 12.87 6.94 28.19
C GLY A 437 14.15 7.53 27.59
N LEU A 438 14.12 8.79 27.12
CA LEU A 438 15.29 9.48 26.60
C LEU A 438 16.19 10.03 27.72
N TYR A 439 15.59 10.60 28.78
CA TYR A 439 16.32 11.22 29.89
C TYR A 439 17.48 10.37 30.43
N PRO A 440 17.30 9.08 30.77
CA PRO A 440 18.40 8.26 31.28
C PRO A 440 19.61 8.21 30.34
N ARG A 441 19.39 8.29 29.02
CA ARG A 441 20.42 8.16 27.99
C ARG A 441 21.16 9.47 27.72
N ILE A 442 20.48 10.60 27.82
CA ILE A 442 21.05 11.91 27.45
C ILE A 442 21.65 12.67 28.63
N LEU A 443 21.21 12.39 29.86
CA LEU A 443 21.58 13.20 31.04
C LEU A 443 23.09 13.26 31.30
N SER A 444 23.82 12.18 31.02
CA SER A 444 25.28 12.18 31.19
C SER A 444 25.96 13.13 30.20
N ASN A 445 25.58 13.09 28.91
CA ASN A 445 26.14 13.96 27.89
C ASN A 445 25.76 15.42 28.15
N LEU A 446 24.52 15.70 28.58
CA LEU A 446 24.10 17.04 28.94
C LEU A 446 24.92 17.61 30.11
N PHE A 447 25.14 16.83 31.17
CA PHE A 447 25.96 17.30 32.30
C PHE A 447 27.39 17.61 31.84
N ILE A 448 28.01 16.72 31.07
CA ILE A 448 29.36 16.91 30.53
C ILE A 448 29.43 18.16 29.66
N LEU A 449 28.51 18.34 28.71
CA LEU A 449 28.51 19.48 27.81
C LEU A 449 28.26 20.80 28.56
N ILE A 450 27.37 20.81 29.57
CA ILE A 450 27.11 21.99 30.39
C ILE A 450 28.36 22.35 31.23
N GLU A 451 28.99 21.36 31.86
CA GLU A 451 30.24 21.54 32.64
C GLU A 451 31.41 22.00 31.74
N THR A 452 31.39 21.64 30.46
CA THR A 452 32.44 22.02 29.50
C THR A 452 32.23 23.41 28.91
N LEU A 453 31.00 23.76 28.54
CA LEU A 453 30.71 24.97 27.76
C LEU A 453 30.36 26.19 28.62
N TYR A 454 29.83 26.02 29.85
CA TYR A 454 29.33 27.15 30.65
C TYR A 454 30.12 27.35 31.95
N ASP A 455 30.50 28.60 32.22
CA ASP A 455 31.17 28.99 33.48
C ASP A 455 30.24 28.86 34.70
N ASN A 456 28.94 29.04 34.51
CA ASN A 456 27.88 28.92 35.52
C ASN A 456 27.18 27.54 35.46
N SER A 457 27.93 26.48 35.14
CA SER A 457 27.42 25.13 34.93
C SER A 457 26.55 24.59 36.07
N ASP A 458 26.90 24.82 37.34
CA ASP A 458 26.11 24.34 38.49
C ASP A 458 24.69 24.94 38.51
N HIS A 459 24.53 26.21 38.12
CA HIS A 459 23.21 26.85 38.05
C HIS A 459 22.36 26.26 36.91
N ILE A 460 22.97 26.04 35.74
CA ILE A 460 22.29 25.48 34.56
C ILE A 460 21.89 24.02 34.82
N ILE A 461 22.77 23.23 35.46
CA ILE A 461 22.44 21.87 35.89
C ILE A 461 21.27 21.88 36.88
N GLY A 462 21.23 22.85 37.80
CA GLY A 462 20.08 23.04 38.70
C GLY A 462 18.77 23.22 37.93
N LEU A 463 18.74 24.14 36.97
CA LEU A 463 17.57 24.39 36.12
C LEU A 463 17.19 23.17 35.27
N LEU A 464 18.18 22.47 34.71
CA LEU A 464 17.96 21.22 33.97
C LEU A 464 17.26 20.20 34.85
N LYS A 465 17.76 19.96 36.08
CA LYS A 465 17.15 19.01 37.02
C LYS A 465 15.70 19.36 37.34
N GLU A 466 15.41 20.63 37.61
CA GLU A 466 14.06 21.11 37.88
C GLU A 466 13.10 20.86 36.72
N ASN A 467 13.51 21.21 35.49
CA ASN A 467 12.72 20.98 34.29
C ASN A 467 12.48 19.48 34.03
N VAL A 468 13.53 18.66 34.16
CA VAL A 468 13.43 17.21 33.96
C VAL A 468 12.49 16.58 34.99
N ILE A 469 12.63 16.91 36.29
CA ILE A 469 11.72 16.39 37.34
C ILE A 469 10.28 16.82 37.05
N LYS A 470 10.04 18.07 36.66
CA LYS A 470 8.71 18.58 36.33
C LYS A 470 8.08 17.78 35.19
N ASN A 471 8.82 17.56 34.11
CA ASN A 471 8.37 16.82 32.95
C ASN A 471 8.08 15.35 33.28
N VAL A 472 8.99 14.73 34.03
CA VAL A 472 8.87 13.35 34.46
C VAL A 472 7.61 13.13 35.29
N LYS A 473 7.31 14.05 36.23
CA LYS A 473 6.06 13.99 36.99
C LYS A 473 4.83 14.21 36.12
N ALA A 474 4.88 15.15 35.18
CA ALA A 474 3.76 15.44 34.28
C ALA A 474 3.42 14.27 33.35
N ARG A 475 4.44 13.51 32.92
CA ARG A 475 4.31 12.39 31.99
C ARG A 475 4.35 11.02 32.68
N ALA A 476 4.30 10.97 34.01
CA ALA A 476 4.49 9.74 34.78
C ALA A 476 3.57 8.58 34.34
N VAL A 477 2.37 8.88 33.84
CA VAL A 477 1.42 7.89 33.29
C VAL A 477 1.95 7.11 32.08
N GLU A 478 2.94 7.64 31.37
CA GLU A 478 3.60 7.03 30.21
C GLU A 478 4.76 6.11 30.61
N PHE A 479 5.05 5.97 31.91
CA PHE A 479 6.23 5.26 32.38
C PHE A 479 6.16 3.75 32.08
N ASP A 480 7.19 3.27 31.40
CA ASP A 480 7.44 1.85 31.16
C ASP A 480 8.86 1.51 31.63
N VAL A 481 8.96 0.63 32.63
CA VAL A 481 10.24 0.14 33.18
C VAL A 481 11.11 -0.48 32.08
N SER A 482 10.50 -1.16 31.09
CA SER A 482 11.24 -1.78 30.00
C SER A 482 11.90 -0.76 29.07
N SER A 483 11.41 0.47 29.04
CA SER A 483 11.95 1.56 28.22
C SER A 483 13.06 2.37 28.93
N TRP A 484 13.17 2.25 30.25
CA TRP A 484 14.09 3.02 31.07
C TRP A 484 15.48 2.37 31.15
N HIS A 485 16.28 2.56 30.10
CA HIS A 485 17.64 2.03 30.02
C HIS A 485 18.69 3.08 30.35
N TYR A 486 19.47 2.81 31.39
CA TYR A 486 20.59 3.64 31.80
C TYR A 486 21.88 2.83 31.91
N PHE A 487 22.93 3.24 31.20
CA PHE A 487 24.27 2.71 31.35
C PHE A 487 25.10 3.69 32.18
N ASN A 488 25.70 3.18 33.26
CA ASN A 488 26.53 3.98 34.16
C ASN A 488 27.63 4.71 33.38
N SER A 489 27.69 6.04 33.46
CA SER A 489 28.70 6.85 32.77
C SER A 489 29.84 7.24 33.71
N GLY A 490 30.88 7.91 33.17
CA GLY A 490 31.94 8.49 34.00
C GLY A 490 31.49 9.68 34.89
N ASN A 491 30.32 10.28 34.62
CA ASN A 491 29.85 11.48 35.33
C ASN A 491 29.01 11.10 36.57
N THR A 492 29.65 11.03 37.73
CA THR A 492 29.00 10.60 38.99
C THR A 492 27.79 11.42 39.41
N LYS A 493 27.77 12.74 39.13
CA LYS A 493 26.62 13.63 39.41
C LYS A 493 25.40 13.25 38.57
N ALA A 494 25.61 13.01 37.27
CA ALA A 494 24.54 12.57 36.37
C ALA A 494 24.02 11.18 36.76
N ASN A 495 24.91 10.27 37.16
CA ASN A 495 24.54 8.92 37.58
C ASN A 495 23.68 8.92 38.85
N ALA A 496 24.02 9.76 39.83
CA ALA A 496 23.23 9.94 41.03
C ALA A 496 21.85 10.52 40.71
N PHE A 497 21.80 11.54 39.85
CA PHE A 497 20.53 12.15 39.43
C PHE A 497 19.65 11.17 38.64
N ASN A 498 20.22 10.32 37.78
CA ASN A 498 19.46 9.29 37.07
C ASN A 498 18.77 8.28 38.00
N LYS A 499 19.46 7.87 39.07
CA LYS A 499 18.87 6.99 40.10
C LYS A 499 17.74 7.67 40.86
N GLU A 500 17.95 8.94 41.23
CA GLU A 500 16.91 9.76 41.86
C GLU A 500 15.69 9.90 40.93
N LEU A 501 15.92 10.19 39.66
CA LEU A 501 14.88 10.39 38.65
C LEU A 501 14.04 9.12 38.43
N TYR A 502 14.69 7.96 38.39
CA TYR A 502 13.99 6.67 38.32
C TYR A 502 13.04 6.48 39.52
N SER A 503 13.54 6.72 40.73
CA SER A 503 12.71 6.61 41.94
C SER A 503 11.53 7.59 41.92
N ILE A 504 11.72 8.81 41.41
CA ILE A 504 10.65 9.81 41.26
C ILE A 504 9.60 9.35 40.26
N VAL A 505 9.99 8.91 39.05
CA VAL A 505 9.04 8.51 38.02
C VAL A 505 8.24 7.28 38.43
N GLU A 506 8.92 6.28 39.00
CA GLU A 506 8.31 5.03 39.45
C GLU A 506 7.30 5.31 40.57
N LYS A 507 7.69 6.10 41.58
CA LYS A 507 6.79 6.48 42.67
C LYS A 507 5.59 7.29 42.17
N THR A 508 5.81 8.27 41.29
CA THR A 508 4.72 9.11 40.76
C THR A 508 3.76 8.30 39.89
N PHE A 509 4.28 7.39 39.06
CA PHE A 509 3.49 6.46 38.25
C PHE A 509 2.65 5.54 39.14
N LEU A 510 3.26 4.94 40.15
CA LEU A 510 2.57 4.07 41.11
C LEU A 510 1.49 4.84 41.87
N GLU A 511 1.77 6.04 42.36
CA GLU A 511 0.78 6.89 43.05
C GLU A 511 -0.40 7.25 42.13
N GLY A 512 -0.13 7.63 40.87
CA GLY A 512 -1.18 7.89 39.88
C GLY A 512 -2.03 6.66 39.58
N LYS A 513 -1.39 5.49 39.45
CA LYS A 513 -2.08 4.21 39.26
C LYS A 513 -2.95 3.84 40.46
N LYS A 514 -2.44 4.02 41.68
CA LYS A 514 -3.18 3.83 42.94
C LYS A 514 -4.40 4.75 43.01
N GLN A 515 -4.27 6.02 42.64
CA GLN A 515 -5.36 6.98 42.67
C GLN A 515 -6.45 6.62 41.64
N LYS A 516 -6.07 6.31 40.39
CA LYS A 516 -7.01 5.88 39.35
C LYS A 516 -7.87 4.70 39.82
N TYR A 517 -7.25 3.72 40.50
CA TYR A 517 -7.99 2.58 41.04
C TYR A 517 -8.93 2.93 42.19
N ARG A 518 -8.59 3.91 43.04
CA ARG A 518 -9.51 4.42 44.06
C ARG A 518 -10.71 5.09 43.42
N ASP A 519 -10.48 5.93 42.42
CA ASP A 519 -11.54 6.66 41.71
C ASP A 519 -12.50 5.69 40.99
N VAL A 520 -11.96 4.62 40.39
CA VAL A 520 -12.74 3.59 39.69
C VAL A 520 -13.53 2.69 40.64
N PHE A 521 -13.06 2.47 41.87
CA PHE A 521 -13.77 1.64 42.86
C PHE A 521 -15.11 2.25 43.30
N ASP A 522 -15.26 3.57 43.17
CA ASP A 522 -16.47 4.31 43.54
C ASP A 522 -17.55 4.29 42.43
N ASP A 523 -17.23 3.83 41.22
CA ASP A 523 -18.20 3.67 40.12
C ASP A 523 -19.12 2.44 40.32
N GLU A 524 -20.44 2.66 40.33
CA GLU A 524 -21.43 1.62 40.64
C GLU A 524 -21.86 0.78 39.43
N GLU A 525 -21.78 1.29 38.20
CA GLU A 525 -22.37 0.62 37.03
C GLU A 525 -21.51 -0.54 36.50
N ASP A 526 -20.18 -0.47 36.61
CA ASP A 526 -19.27 -1.50 36.05
C ASP A 526 -18.25 -2.09 37.05
N PHE A 527 -18.58 -2.04 38.34
CA PHE A 527 -17.69 -2.45 39.45
C PHE A 527 -17.02 -3.83 39.27
N VAL A 528 -17.73 -4.82 38.73
CA VAL A 528 -17.20 -6.20 38.65
C VAL A 528 -16.08 -6.33 37.64
N GLU A 529 -16.17 -5.66 36.49
CA GLU A 529 -15.09 -5.71 35.50
C GLU A 529 -13.91 -4.86 35.94
N HIS A 530 -14.15 -3.70 36.55
CA HIS A 530 -13.10 -2.93 37.21
C HIS A 530 -12.37 -3.74 38.31
N PHE A 531 -13.12 -4.48 39.13
CA PHE A 531 -12.54 -5.38 40.13
C PHE A 531 -11.73 -6.51 39.47
N ARG A 532 -12.16 -7.04 38.32
CA ARG A 532 -11.40 -8.04 37.58
C ARG A 532 -10.05 -7.49 37.11
N GLU A 533 -10.02 -6.27 36.57
CA GLU A 533 -8.80 -5.62 36.13
C GLU A 533 -7.83 -5.40 37.30
N LEU A 534 -8.33 -4.92 38.44
CA LEU A 534 -7.56 -4.77 39.68
C LEU A 534 -6.89 -6.06 40.15
N VAL A 535 -7.62 -7.18 40.05
CA VAL A 535 -7.10 -8.49 40.43
C VAL A 535 -6.08 -9.00 39.39
N LYS A 536 -6.29 -8.75 38.09
CA LYS A 536 -5.43 -9.21 37.00
C LYS A 536 -4.15 -8.40 36.80
N ASP A 537 -4.08 -7.19 37.32
CA ASP A 537 -2.95 -6.30 37.12
C ASP A 537 -1.67 -6.87 37.78
N ASP A 538 -0.83 -7.47 36.94
CA ASP A 538 0.48 -8.04 37.30
C ASP A 538 1.59 -6.98 37.26
N GLY A 539 1.24 -5.69 37.22
CA GLY A 539 2.19 -4.58 37.18
C GLY A 539 3.12 -4.55 38.38
N TYR A 540 4.29 -5.20 38.22
CA TYR A 540 5.50 -5.15 39.02
C TYR A 540 5.44 -4.24 40.27
N ILE A 541 4.92 -4.77 41.37
CA ILE A 541 5.24 -4.26 42.72
C ILE A 541 6.44 -5.09 43.21
N ILE A 542 7.61 -4.78 42.65
CA ILE A 542 8.91 -5.14 43.22
C ILE A 542 9.14 -4.06 44.28
N GLU A 543 8.69 -4.24 45.52
CA GLU A 543 9.54 -4.72 46.61
C GLU A 543 8.80 -5.70 47.56
N ASP A 544 7.46 -5.74 47.54
CA ASP A 544 6.65 -6.39 48.59
C ASP A 544 5.73 -7.54 48.13
N LYS A 545 5.76 -7.95 46.84
CA LYS A 545 4.90 -9.03 46.29
C LYS A 545 3.40 -8.78 46.55
N GLN A 546 2.97 -7.53 46.42
CA GLN A 546 1.59 -7.09 46.64
C GLN A 546 0.87 -6.90 45.30
N SER A 547 -0.43 -7.11 45.28
CA SER A 547 -1.33 -6.71 44.19
C SER A 547 -1.88 -5.30 44.42
N MET A 548 -2.47 -4.72 43.36
CA MET A 548 -3.15 -3.43 43.44
C MET A 548 -4.38 -3.43 44.36
N LEU A 549 -4.86 -4.60 44.79
CA LEU A 549 -5.92 -4.70 45.81
C LEU A 549 -5.53 -4.03 47.13
N ASN A 550 -4.25 -4.04 47.53
CA ASN A 550 -3.81 -3.41 48.78
C ASN A 550 -3.98 -1.88 48.81
N CYS A 551 -4.31 -1.27 47.67
CA CYS A 551 -4.52 0.17 47.58
C CYS A 551 -5.86 0.62 48.20
N ILE A 552 -6.76 -0.35 48.43
CA ILE A 552 -8.11 -0.13 48.93
C ILE A 552 -8.23 -0.84 50.29
N PRO A 553 -8.67 -0.16 51.35
CA PRO A 553 -8.82 -0.78 52.67
C PRO A 553 -9.78 -1.98 52.65
N ALA A 554 -9.43 -3.05 53.37
CA ALA A 554 -10.25 -4.27 53.46
C ALA A 554 -11.70 -3.97 53.90
N SER A 555 -11.87 -3.04 54.83
CA SER A 555 -13.17 -2.59 55.33
C SER A 555 -14.04 -1.96 54.24
N VAL A 556 -13.45 -1.16 53.34
CA VAL A 556 -14.14 -0.53 52.21
C VAL A 556 -14.55 -1.60 51.20
N MET A 557 -13.67 -2.56 50.90
CA MET A 557 -13.98 -3.67 50.00
C MET A 557 -15.15 -4.52 50.49
N ILE A 558 -15.08 -4.97 51.75
CA ILE A 558 -16.12 -5.84 52.31
C ILE A 558 -17.47 -5.12 52.38
N LYS A 559 -17.48 -3.83 52.76
CA LYS A 559 -18.70 -3.01 52.75
C LYS A 559 -19.33 -2.96 51.35
N LYS A 560 -18.53 -2.76 50.30
CA LYS A 560 -19.01 -2.79 48.90
C LYS A 560 -19.49 -4.19 48.50
N PHE A 561 -18.76 -5.25 48.81
CA PHE A 561 -19.19 -6.62 48.49
C PHE A 561 -20.53 -6.98 49.13
N ILE A 562 -20.77 -6.52 50.35
CA ILE A 562 -22.04 -6.70 51.05
C ILE A 562 -23.15 -5.84 50.44
N SER A 563 -22.89 -4.71 49.78
CA SER A 563 -23.94 -3.94 49.10
C SER A 563 -24.36 -4.56 47.76
N LEU A 564 -23.46 -5.26 47.07
CA LEU A 564 -23.68 -5.78 45.71
C LEU A 564 -24.80 -6.84 45.57
N PRO A 565 -25.39 -6.98 44.36
CA PRO A 565 -26.26 -8.10 44.02
C PRO A 565 -25.54 -9.46 44.11
N ASN A 566 -26.27 -10.53 44.40
CA ASN A 566 -25.71 -11.89 44.54
C ASN A 566 -24.93 -12.36 43.30
N VAL A 567 -25.37 -11.97 42.09
CA VAL A 567 -24.67 -12.28 40.84
C VAL A 567 -23.26 -11.69 40.82
N ASN A 568 -23.08 -10.48 41.32
CA ASN A 568 -21.79 -9.79 41.36
C ASN A 568 -20.88 -10.41 42.43
N ILE A 569 -21.42 -10.78 43.59
CA ILE A 569 -20.66 -11.51 44.64
C ILE A 569 -20.13 -12.84 44.09
N ARG A 570 -20.94 -13.58 43.33
CA ARG A 570 -20.49 -14.82 42.66
C ARG A 570 -19.37 -14.56 41.66
N LYS A 571 -19.48 -13.50 40.85
CA LYS A 571 -18.44 -13.12 39.89
C LYS A 571 -17.14 -12.75 40.60
N ILE A 572 -17.19 -11.96 41.67
CA ILE A 572 -16.03 -11.61 42.51
C ILE A 572 -15.35 -12.86 43.07
N ASN A 573 -16.14 -13.79 43.61
CA ASN A 573 -15.62 -15.07 44.11
C ASN A 573 -14.88 -15.87 43.01
N ALA A 574 -15.46 -15.93 41.80
CA ALA A 574 -14.84 -16.60 40.66
C ALA A 574 -13.54 -15.89 40.21
N ILE A 575 -13.52 -14.55 40.19
CA ILE A 575 -12.34 -13.75 39.86
C ILE A 575 -11.20 -14.07 40.85
N LEU A 576 -11.46 -14.03 42.15
CA LEU A 576 -10.46 -14.33 43.17
C LEU A 576 -9.99 -15.79 43.11
N SER A 577 -10.91 -16.73 42.91
CA SER A 577 -10.57 -18.16 42.77
C SER A 577 -9.64 -18.39 41.58
N HIS A 578 -9.95 -17.84 40.41
CA HIS A 578 -9.14 -18.01 39.21
C HIS A 578 -7.73 -17.41 39.37
N ASN A 579 -7.64 -16.18 39.86
CA ASN A 579 -6.37 -15.45 39.90
C ASN A 579 -5.47 -15.84 41.10
N TYR A 580 -6.01 -16.42 42.17
CA TYR A 580 -5.19 -16.85 43.31
C TYR A 580 -5.14 -18.38 43.48
N LEU A 581 -6.26 -19.08 43.34
CA LEU A 581 -6.33 -20.53 43.63
C LEU A 581 -5.95 -21.42 42.45
N GLU A 582 -6.06 -20.97 41.21
CA GLU A 582 -5.69 -21.78 40.04
C GLU A 582 -4.21 -21.61 39.63
N ILE A 583 -3.53 -20.53 40.07
CA ILE A 583 -2.11 -20.27 39.76
C ILE A 583 -1.18 -21.05 40.69
N ARG A 584 -0.43 -22.03 40.18
CA ARG A 584 0.37 -22.97 41.01
C ARG A 584 1.38 -22.27 41.93
N ASN A 585 2.07 -21.25 41.45
CA ASN A 585 3.16 -20.54 42.12
C ASN A 585 2.75 -19.12 42.58
N ILE A 586 1.47 -18.92 42.90
CA ILE A 586 0.95 -17.59 43.29
C ILE A 586 1.69 -16.94 44.46
N LYS A 587 2.17 -17.74 45.42
CA LYS A 587 2.93 -17.28 46.58
C LYS A 587 4.20 -16.53 46.18
N ASP A 588 4.87 -16.97 45.12
CA ASP A 588 6.11 -16.37 44.67
C ASP A 588 5.89 -14.93 44.17
N PHE A 589 4.69 -14.65 43.68
CA PHE A 589 4.31 -13.36 43.09
C PHE A 589 3.46 -12.47 44.00
N ARG A 590 2.63 -13.06 44.89
CA ARG A 590 1.57 -12.34 45.61
C ARG A 590 1.52 -12.56 47.12
N SER A 591 2.61 -13.05 47.75
CA SER A 591 2.64 -13.29 49.20
C SER A 591 2.35 -12.03 50.04
N GLY A 592 2.60 -10.84 49.50
CA GLY A 592 2.31 -9.56 50.15
C GLY A 592 0.81 -9.28 50.34
N ASP A 593 -0.09 -9.95 49.60
CA ASP A 593 -1.54 -9.81 49.75
C ASP A 593 -2.10 -10.51 51.00
N LEU A 594 -1.29 -11.32 51.69
CA LEU A 594 -1.74 -12.15 52.79
C LEU A 594 -2.35 -11.33 53.94
N SER A 595 -1.78 -10.16 54.25
CA SER A 595 -2.29 -9.26 55.29
C SER A 595 -3.70 -8.76 54.94
N LEU A 596 -3.90 -8.31 53.70
CA LEU A 596 -5.18 -7.84 53.19
C LEU A 596 -6.24 -8.94 53.25
N PHE A 597 -5.95 -10.15 52.74
CA PHE A 597 -6.93 -11.24 52.74
C PHE A 597 -7.27 -11.73 54.16
N ARG A 598 -6.31 -11.72 55.10
CA ARG A 598 -6.59 -12.00 56.52
C ARG A 598 -7.52 -10.97 57.14
N GLU A 599 -7.29 -9.68 56.85
CA GLU A 599 -8.15 -8.60 57.32
C GLU A 599 -9.55 -8.72 56.70
N MET A 600 -9.65 -8.91 55.38
CA MET A 600 -10.92 -9.14 54.67
C MET A 600 -11.69 -10.33 55.25
N GLY A 601 -11.02 -11.45 55.49
CA GLY A 601 -11.62 -12.64 56.09
C GLY A 601 -12.17 -12.36 57.49
N THR A 602 -11.40 -11.65 58.32
CA THR A 602 -11.81 -11.28 59.69
C THR A 602 -13.02 -10.35 59.70
N ILE A 603 -13.06 -9.36 58.80
CA ILE A 603 -14.18 -8.42 58.69
C ILE A 603 -15.42 -9.16 58.15
N LEU A 604 -15.25 -9.96 57.10
CA LEU A 604 -16.36 -10.66 56.45
C LEU A 604 -17.00 -11.72 57.38
N ASP A 605 -16.21 -12.44 58.16
CA ASP A 605 -16.70 -13.42 59.15
C ASP A 605 -17.60 -12.75 60.22
N LYS A 606 -17.25 -11.53 60.66
CA LYS A 606 -18.06 -10.74 61.60
C LYS A 606 -19.34 -10.18 60.96
N GLU A 607 -19.28 -9.82 59.69
CA GLU A 607 -20.40 -9.17 58.98
C GLU A 607 -21.46 -10.18 58.49
N ILE A 608 -21.07 -11.40 58.09
CA ILE A 608 -21.98 -12.41 57.56
C ILE A 608 -23.19 -12.68 58.48
N PRO A 609 -23.05 -12.85 59.81
CA PRO A 609 -24.18 -13.05 60.71
C PRO A 609 -25.20 -11.89 60.72
N LEU A 610 -24.77 -10.67 60.40
CA LEU A 610 -25.59 -9.46 60.41
C LEU A 610 -26.45 -9.31 59.14
N VAL A 611 -26.14 -10.04 58.07
CA VAL A 611 -26.85 -9.98 56.78
C VAL A 611 -28.19 -10.73 56.86
N LYS A 612 -29.31 -10.00 56.73
CA LYS A 612 -30.67 -10.55 56.84
C LYS A 612 -30.97 -11.66 55.81
N SER A 613 -30.56 -11.48 54.55
CA SER A 613 -30.86 -12.41 53.46
C SER A 613 -30.08 -13.73 53.60
N LYS A 614 -30.80 -14.85 53.74
CA LYS A 614 -30.21 -16.20 53.83
C LYS A 614 -29.38 -16.57 52.59
N LEU A 615 -29.87 -16.23 51.40
CA LEU A 615 -29.16 -16.53 50.15
C LEU A 615 -27.90 -15.68 49.99
N LYS A 616 -27.97 -14.40 50.35
CA LYS A 616 -26.80 -13.51 50.33
C LYS A 616 -25.73 -13.96 51.33
N ARG A 617 -26.13 -14.36 52.55
CA ARG A 617 -25.22 -15.00 53.52
C ARG A 617 -24.50 -16.21 52.94
N ARG A 618 -25.21 -17.07 52.20
CA ARG A 618 -24.59 -18.24 51.56
C ARG A 618 -23.53 -17.84 50.52
N HIS A 619 -23.79 -16.82 49.71
CA HIS A 619 -22.79 -16.32 48.74
C HIS A 619 -21.59 -15.67 49.41
N LEU A 620 -21.81 -14.88 50.48
CA LEU A 620 -20.71 -14.30 51.25
C LEU A 620 -19.90 -15.38 51.99
N GLN A 621 -20.53 -16.46 52.44
CA GLN A 621 -19.81 -17.60 53.01
C GLN A 621 -18.89 -18.26 51.98
N TYR A 622 -19.34 -18.48 50.74
CA TYR A 622 -18.46 -18.99 49.69
C TYR A 622 -17.27 -18.06 49.41
N LEU A 623 -17.49 -16.74 49.46
CA LEU A 623 -16.43 -15.76 49.34
C LEU A 623 -15.44 -15.83 50.51
N LEU A 624 -15.93 -16.00 51.74
CA LEU A 624 -15.08 -16.19 52.93
C LEU A 624 -14.26 -17.49 52.85
N ASP A 625 -14.87 -18.58 52.37
CA ASP A 625 -14.19 -19.87 52.17
C ASP A 625 -13.10 -19.74 51.10
N CYS A 626 -13.37 -18.99 50.02
CA CYS A 626 -12.39 -18.66 48.98
C CYS A 626 -11.24 -17.83 49.56
N ILE A 627 -11.52 -16.73 50.29
CA ILE A 627 -10.51 -15.88 50.93
C ILE A 627 -9.63 -16.71 51.89
N SER A 628 -10.24 -17.59 52.68
CA SER A 628 -9.51 -18.48 53.60
C SER A 628 -8.58 -19.44 52.84
N SER A 629 -9.02 -19.94 51.69
CA SER A 629 -8.20 -20.79 50.82
C SER A 629 -7.05 -20.01 50.18
N ILE A 630 -7.27 -18.73 49.85
CA ILE A 630 -6.25 -17.83 49.32
C ILE A 630 -5.17 -17.58 50.38
N CYS A 631 -5.57 -17.27 51.62
CA CYS A 631 -4.63 -17.09 52.74
C CYS A 631 -3.69 -18.30 52.88
N LYS A 632 -4.25 -19.53 52.92
CA LYS A 632 -3.45 -20.76 53.01
C LYS A 632 -2.46 -20.97 51.87
N LYS A 633 -2.78 -20.43 50.69
CA LYS A 633 -1.95 -20.57 49.48
C LYS A 633 -0.87 -19.49 49.39
N LEU A 634 -1.08 -18.35 50.06
CA LEU A 634 -0.11 -17.26 50.16
C LEU A 634 0.84 -17.40 51.36
N GLU A 635 0.47 -18.20 52.37
CA GLU A 635 1.32 -18.63 53.50
C GLU A 635 2.52 -19.48 53.07
#